data_AF-A0AA97HAL5-F1
#
_entry.id   AF-A0AA97HAL5-F1
#
_cell.length_a   1.000
_cell.length_b   1.000
_cell.length_c   1.000
_cell.angle_alpha   90.00
_cell.angle_beta   90.00
_cell.angle_gamma   90.00
#
_symmetry.space_group_name_H-M   'P 1'
#
loop_
_entity.id
_entity.type
_entity.pdbx_description
1 polymer ?
#
loop_
_entity_poly.entity_id
_entity_poly.type
_entity_poly.pdbx_seq_one_letter_code
_entity_poly.pdbx_strand_id
1 'polypeptide(L)'
;MLAFACAFTMFAGAAFTDEADIVNAEAVDLLTELNIINGYSDGSFNPEGDVTRAEFAKMIYVIRNGGNDDASAHANNPTSFTDLTDSWYQGYIKYLQNTGIVAGKTATQFDPDGNVTTGEALKMALVLGGYRADKAGLTGTKWLTNTVTLATTNRLLNDVNSSITGACTRQDAAQILANALDMTAVRYSEIVEDFVNDSEDGLALGGSSISVGRKWMDLWTNVGTLISIDGSDLDIQMSSSDRTDSDSDDEHFVKVDTDYSSLLGQKVKVLFKDGKNNSVLGVYPIDDNSVVTVNQNEISVDAGKIVIDDESYSVETDGVTVIRDGEELNENWKAGAFKDQQSADVITLIDTDDNNKIDTAYIKTVDVAKVTYVASSQIIAGSKTYKFSEDTIDEDVEKDDWVIITKNLYNDNNDIVVASKATGTVEATKDKTGWKQYQIGDEWFNETDSSNKDINTNVKPGVEAEYVAVNGILFYADKTSAGSDKLTDVLFVSYVGQDGLSNDQARVMFPNGDKATINLKNTYFTQQNGDKGTAIVPGQFYEYSKSGSTYELIALASTADFYGDFTYEGKEDLDTAGDKVDTDRISDSADVIVWTTDSHGTPANTTKADIKHITGKQLKALVSDGTLDVDGSSNNLYQATLGYFTSDVDGLNRASVIAVEFNGNGSLGTTFDNISSNANYGFITKDAVKLSNGNIKFTVWTGAENVEVVAEKSRENDFTKGTIVGYTAINDEDGNKVMTDAVAITSGVTAGSITSVNSKGTTIESSTINLPYEDLDDYSTVLYVDSKAGTGLEDGVATKANSQKVNGTTYYATNLLVYGGEVIVIDVNEIAGKRYGAYTLPSISGLSDVQWLNTRTNDTDEGAAYEGAIMQLSFYADKDGTLTLTNVADIETNDNDGTVTLSVKGGEYNLFDSLIVTGAGNVTATFTANGSTPAPDPSAATVEIKSAAPSLTFGGTTAFDVNVVYKNAIGETPKMEVYTKADATTRSTNLVDSTNVTETTPFGFITSNNETAAQGKLTQGATLAAGDYVLVVKVGSAEDTQEFSVAKQKITAVTIASFTEAADSDSLATYDPGTLTATLTPTVAGTATPVVDEAACVIANVDGDTIATGDTIVVKITVELTDANNNEFASTIQADNVTLTGATATEVTGVAIENGDLVITATTTVA
;
A
#
# COMPACT_ATOMS: atom_id res chain seq x y z
N MET A 1 -14.32 1.90 -28.26
CA MET A 1 -13.33 0.97 -28.85
C MET A 1 -13.48 -0.31 -28.08
N LEU A 2 -13.97 -1.39 -28.70
CA LEU A 2 -14.44 -2.60 -28.00
C LEU A 2 -13.30 -3.30 -27.27
N ALA A 3 -13.39 -3.37 -25.93
CA ALA A 3 -12.71 -4.36 -25.14
C ALA A 3 -13.73 -5.49 -24.86
N PHE A 4 -13.78 -6.46 -25.78
CA PHE A 4 -14.31 -7.77 -25.43
C PHE A 4 -13.31 -8.39 -24.44
N ALA A 5 -13.64 -8.31 -23.15
CA ALA A 5 -12.96 -9.13 -22.16
C ALA A 5 -13.37 -10.58 -22.44
N CYS A 6 -12.52 -11.31 -23.16
CA CYS A 6 -12.57 -12.76 -23.17
C CYS A 6 -12.33 -13.20 -21.72
N ALA A 7 -13.40 -13.58 -21.01
CA ALA A 7 -13.27 -14.36 -19.80
C ALA A 7 -12.60 -15.67 -20.20
N PHE A 8 -11.30 -15.78 -19.93
CA PHE A 8 -10.62 -17.06 -19.91
C PHE A 8 -11.21 -17.84 -18.74
N THR A 9 -12.10 -18.77 -19.03
CA THR A 9 -12.57 -19.78 -18.07
C THR A 9 -11.37 -20.68 -17.79
N MET A 10 -10.66 -20.44 -16.68
CA MET A 10 -9.67 -21.38 -16.17
C MET A 10 -10.42 -22.60 -15.64
N PHE A 11 -10.21 -23.77 -16.23
CA PHE A 11 -10.67 -25.04 -15.66
C PHE A 11 -9.71 -25.42 -14.53
N ALA A 12 -10.23 -25.86 -13.38
CA ALA A 12 -9.41 -26.24 -12.25
C ALA A 12 -8.80 -27.65 -12.45
N GLY A 13 -7.84 -27.76 -13.38
CA GLY A 13 -6.91 -28.88 -13.50
C GLY A 13 -5.58 -28.58 -12.80
N ALA A 14 -4.61 -29.51 -12.85
CA ALA A 14 -3.27 -29.24 -12.33
C ALA A 14 -2.65 -28.03 -13.05
N ALA A 15 -2.42 -26.92 -12.34
CA ALA A 15 -1.89 -25.70 -12.93
C ALA A 15 -0.50 -25.96 -13.55
N PHE A 16 -0.46 -26.08 -14.88
CA PHE A 16 0.78 -26.24 -15.63
C PHE A 16 1.36 -24.86 -15.94
N THR A 17 2.69 -24.72 -15.88
CA THR A 17 3.36 -23.45 -16.20
C THR A 17 3.13 -22.96 -17.64
N ASP A 18 2.71 -23.85 -18.53
CA ASP A 18 2.40 -23.65 -19.95
C ASP A 18 0.92 -23.92 -20.28
N GLU A 19 0.02 -23.78 -19.31
CA GLU A 19 -1.43 -24.02 -19.48
C GLU A 19 -2.04 -23.19 -20.62
N ALA A 20 -1.58 -21.95 -20.82
CA ALA A 20 -2.04 -21.08 -21.91
C ALA A 20 -1.71 -21.61 -23.32
N ASP A 21 -0.74 -22.53 -23.45
CA ASP A 21 -0.35 -23.14 -24.71
C ASP A 21 -1.11 -24.46 -24.99
N ILE A 22 -1.93 -24.93 -24.05
CA ILE A 22 -2.70 -26.18 -24.18
C ILE A 22 -4.01 -25.90 -24.92
N VAL A 23 -4.15 -26.44 -26.14
CA VAL A 23 -5.37 -26.30 -26.94
C VAL A 23 -6.46 -27.28 -26.46
N ASN A 24 -6.07 -28.52 -26.13
CA ASN A 24 -6.98 -29.59 -25.72
C ASN A 24 -7.10 -29.70 -24.19
N ALA A 25 -7.36 -28.56 -23.50
CA ALA A 25 -7.33 -28.46 -22.03
C ALA A 25 -8.23 -29.49 -21.34
N GLU A 26 -9.48 -29.66 -21.78
CA GLU A 26 -10.42 -30.62 -21.18
C GLU A 26 -9.90 -32.06 -21.18
N ALA A 27 -9.27 -32.48 -22.29
CA ALA A 27 -8.69 -33.81 -22.39
C ALA A 27 -7.47 -33.97 -21.49
N VAL A 28 -6.66 -32.92 -21.35
CA VAL A 28 -5.50 -32.92 -20.46
C VAL A 28 -5.94 -32.99 -19.00
N ASP A 29 -6.93 -32.19 -18.61
CA ASP A 29 -7.45 -32.15 -17.24
C ASP A 29 -8.07 -33.49 -16.85
N LEU A 30 -8.95 -34.04 -17.70
CA LEU A 30 -9.55 -35.35 -17.48
C LEU A 30 -8.49 -36.45 -17.31
N LEU A 31 -7.49 -36.50 -18.19
CA LEU A 31 -6.46 -37.55 -18.12
C LEU A 31 -5.48 -37.34 -16.97
N THR A 32 -5.31 -36.10 -16.51
CA THR A 32 -4.51 -35.78 -15.31
C THR A 32 -5.24 -36.22 -14.05
N GLU A 33 -6.53 -35.90 -13.94
CA GLU A 33 -7.40 -36.32 -12.82
C GLU A 33 -7.51 -37.86 -12.74
N LEU A 34 -7.54 -38.52 -13.89
CA LEU A 34 -7.53 -39.98 -13.99
C LEU A 34 -6.13 -40.60 -13.78
N ASN A 35 -5.09 -39.79 -13.52
CA ASN A 35 -3.69 -40.17 -13.34
C ASN A 35 -3.07 -40.93 -14.55
N ILE A 36 -3.59 -40.69 -15.76
CA ILE A 36 -3.11 -41.30 -17.02
C ILE A 36 -1.92 -40.53 -17.58
N ILE A 37 -1.97 -39.20 -17.50
CA ILE A 37 -0.92 -38.28 -17.93
C ILE A 37 -0.58 -37.39 -16.74
N ASN A 38 0.70 -37.06 -16.57
CA ASN A 38 1.18 -36.13 -15.55
C ASN A 38 2.10 -35.10 -16.21
N GLY A 39 2.26 -33.93 -15.57
CA GLY A 39 3.25 -32.92 -15.98
C GLY A 39 4.70 -33.38 -15.78
N TYR A 40 5.62 -32.65 -16.40
CA TYR A 40 7.05 -32.82 -16.18
C TYR A 40 7.48 -32.23 -14.84
N SER A 41 8.67 -32.60 -14.37
CA SER A 41 9.20 -32.17 -13.06
C SER A 41 9.46 -30.67 -12.95
N ASP A 42 9.49 -29.95 -14.07
CA ASP A 42 9.63 -28.50 -14.15
C ASP A 42 8.29 -27.76 -14.01
N GLY A 43 7.17 -28.49 -13.89
CA GLY A 43 5.83 -27.92 -13.79
C GLY A 43 5.15 -27.68 -15.14
N SER A 44 5.76 -28.03 -16.27
CA SER A 44 5.14 -27.92 -17.61
C SER A 44 4.37 -29.19 -18.00
N PHE A 45 3.38 -29.04 -18.88
CA PHE A 45 2.75 -30.14 -19.59
C PHE A 45 3.49 -30.49 -20.89
N ASN A 46 4.06 -29.49 -21.57
CA ASN A 46 4.66 -29.53 -22.90
C ASN A 46 3.67 -30.02 -23.98
N PRO A 47 2.61 -29.24 -24.30
CA PRO A 47 1.52 -29.67 -25.17
C PRO A 47 1.95 -30.03 -26.60
N GLU A 48 2.89 -29.28 -27.16
CA GLU A 48 3.45 -29.47 -28.52
C GLU A 48 4.57 -30.52 -28.57
N GLY A 49 5.00 -31.04 -27.42
CA GLY A 49 6.04 -32.07 -27.35
C GLY A 49 5.62 -33.38 -28.01
N ASP A 50 6.53 -34.00 -28.77
CA ASP A 50 6.29 -35.31 -29.37
C ASP A 50 6.29 -36.42 -28.30
N VAL A 51 5.30 -37.32 -28.36
CA VAL A 51 5.20 -38.46 -27.43
C VAL A 51 6.00 -39.66 -27.94
N THR A 52 6.81 -40.26 -27.07
CA THR A 52 7.50 -41.51 -27.39
C THR A 52 6.56 -42.72 -27.34
N ARG A 53 6.90 -43.80 -28.04
CA ARG A 53 6.13 -45.05 -27.99
C ARG A 53 6.09 -45.66 -26.59
N ALA A 54 7.13 -45.46 -25.78
CA ALA A 54 7.17 -45.86 -24.39
C ALA A 54 6.16 -45.08 -23.54
N GLU A 55 6.12 -43.74 -23.68
CA GLU A 55 5.17 -42.88 -22.97
C GLU A 55 3.72 -43.20 -23.35
N PHE A 56 3.41 -43.35 -24.64
CA PHE A 56 2.04 -43.70 -25.04
C PHE A 56 1.64 -45.11 -24.56
N ALA A 57 2.58 -46.07 -24.56
CA ALA A 57 2.34 -47.39 -23.97
C ALA A 57 2.07 -47.31 -22.46
N LYS A 58 2.75 -46.41 -21.74
CA LYS A 58 2.44 -46.14 -20.33
C LYS A 58 0.99 -45.67 -20.16
N MET A 59 0.56 -44.68 -20.92
CA MET A 59 -0.81 -44.14 -20.85
C MET A 59 -1.87 -45.22 -21.09
N ILE A 60 -1.69 -46.05 -22.14
CA ILE A 60 -2.59 -47.19 -22.44
C ILE A 60 -2.61 -48.21 -21.30
N TYR A 61 -1.47 -48.49 -20.66
CA TYR A 61 -1.41 -49.39 -19.52
C TYR A 61 -2.20 -48.85 -18.33
N VAL A 62 -2.06 -47.56 -18.03
CA VAL A 62 -2.75 -46.93 -16.90
C VAL A 62 -4.26 -47.02 -17.08
N ILE A 63 -4.77 -46.68 -18.27
CA ILE A 63 -6.20 -46.83 -18.60
C ILE A 63 -6.62 -48.29 -18.42
N ARG A 64 -5.87 -49.23 -19.01
CA ARG A 64 -6.19 -50.67 -19.01
C ARG A 64 -6.30 -51.28 -17.60
N ASN A 65 -5.69 -50.64 -16.61
CA ASN A 65 -5.60 -51.09 -15.22
C ASN A 65 -6.25 -50.11 -14.24
N GLY A 66 -7.21 -49.30 -14.69
CA GLY A 66 -8.07 -48.47 -13.81
C GLY A 66 -7.35 -47.32 -13.12
N GLY A 67 -6.36 -46.71 -13.77
CA GLY A 67 -5.58 -45.59 -13.21
C GLY A 67 -4.32 -46.03 -12.44
N ASN A 68 -4.04 -47.33 -12.37
CA ASN A 68 -2.83 -47.83 -11.71
C ASN A 68 -1.58 -47.65 -12.61
N ASP A 69 -0.64 -46.83 -12.14
CA ASP A 69 0.65 -46.55 -12.79
C ASP A 69 1.83 -47.41 -12.24
N ASP A 70 1.56 -48.54 -11.61
CA ASP A 70 2.63 -49.48 -11.22
C ASP A 70 2.65 -50.70 -12.14
N ALA A 71 3.65 -50.75 -13.03
CA ALA A 71 3.93 -51.90 -13.90
C ALA A 71 5.11 -52.77 -13.45
N SER A 72 5.67 -52.53 -12.25
CA SER A 72 6.86 -53.23 -11.75
C SER A 72 6.69 -54.76 -11.69
N ALA A 73 5.48 -55.22 -11.38
CA ALA A 73 5.12 -56.64 -11.35
C ALA A 73 5.28 -57.34 -12.71
N HIS A 74 5.29 -56.58 -13.80
CA HIS A 74 5.35 -57.10 -15.18
C HIS A 74 6.73 -56.97 -15.82
N ALA A 75 7.70 -56.39 -15.12
CA ALA A 75 9.07 -56.24 -15.62
C ALA A 75 9.71 -57.57 -16.02
N ASN A 76 9.34 -58.68 -15.36
CA ASN A 76 9.89 -60.01 -15.62
C ASN A 76 9.07 -60.85 -16.61
N ASN A 77 8.03 -60.29 -17.23
CA ASN A 77 7.25 -61.02 -18.23
C ASN A 77 8.12 -61.35 -19.48
N PRO A 78 7.91 -62.52 -20.12
CA PRO A 78 8.62 -62.86 -21.33
C PRO A 78 8.26 -61.90 -22.48
N THR A 79 9.25 -61.55 -23.30
CA THR A 79 9.09 -60.68 -24.47
C THR A 79 9.93 -61.15 -25.64
N SER A 80 9.48 -60.86 -26.86
CA SER A 80 10.27 -61.05 -28.08
C SER A 80 11.13 -59.84 -28.43
N PHE A 81 10.96 -58.71 -27.75
CA PHE A 81 11.66 -57.47 -28.03
C PHE A 81 13.06 -57.47 -27.41
N THR A 82 14.07 -57.20 -28.24
CA THR A 82 15.48 -57.21 -27.83
C THR A 82 16.00 -55.83 -27.41
N ASP A 83 15.20 -54.79 -27.63
CA ASP A 83 15.50 -53.37 -27.37
C ASP A 83 14.86 -52.82 -26.09
N LEU A 84 14.32 -53.70 -25.24
CA LEU A 84 13.87 -53.36 -23.89
C LEU A 84 15.00 -53.60 -22.90
N THR A 85 15.83 -52.59 -22.66
CA THR A 85 16.84 -52.56 -21.59
C THR A 85 16.18 -52.31 -20.23
N ASP A 86 16.88 -52.57 -19.11
CA ASP A 86 16.36 -52.29 -17.74
C ASP A 86 16.08 -50.78 -17.56
N SER A 87 14.86 -50.37 -17.92
CA SER A 87 14.35 -49.00 -17.92
C SER A 87 12.91 -48.99 -17.38
N TRP A 88 12.42 -47.81 -17.03
CA TRP A 88 11.11 -47.61 -16.40
C TRP A 88 9.95 -48.17 -17.24
N TYR A 89 10.03 -48.10 -18.57
CA TYR A 89 8.95 -48.52 -19.47
C TYR A 89 8.81 -50.04 -19.65
N GLN A 90 9.75 -50.87 -19.17
CA GLN A 90 9.79 -52.29 -19.56
C GLN A 90 8.55 -53.06 -19.09
N GLY A 91 8.06 -52.77 -17.88
CA GLY A 91 6.89 -53.45 -17.32
C GLY A 91 5.63 -53.19 -18.15
N TYR A 92 5.43 -51.91 -18.50
CA TYR A 92 4.28 -51.44 -19.28
C TYR A 92 4.23 -52.12 -20.65
N ILE A 93 5.33 -52.06 -21.42
CA ILE A 93 5.39 -52.64 -22.77
C ILE A 93 5.24 -54.17 -22.73
N LYS A 94 5.90 -54.85 -21.79
CA LYS A 94 5.81 -56.31 -21.67
C LYS A 94 4.40 -56.76 -21.31
N TYR A 95 3.70 -56.05 -20.42
CA TYR A 95 2.29 -56.34 -20.11
C TYR A 95 1.42 -56.17 -21.36
N LEU A 96 1.50 -55.02 -22.01
CA LEU A 96 0.67 -54.70 -23.17
C LEU A 96 0.94 -55.62 -24.37
N GLN A 97 2.18 -56.10 -24.54
CA GLN A 97 2.51 -57.10 -25.55
C GLN A 97 1.82 -58.43 -25.25
N ASN A 98 1.88 -58.89 -24.00
CA ASN A 98 1.30 -60.17 -23.58
C ASN A 98 -0.25 -60.14 -23.60
N THR A 99 -0.86 -58.97 -23.43
CA THR A 99 -2.31 -58.78 -23.59
C THR A 99 -2.74 -58.49 -25.04
N GLY A 100 -1.78 -58.40 -25.97
CA GLY A 100 -2.04 -58.20 -27.40
C GLY A 100 -2.45 -56.78 -27.79
N ILE A 101 -2.28 -55.80 -26.89
CA ILE A 101 -2.65 -54.39 -27.12
C ILE A 101 -1.60 -53.69 -27.98
N VAL A 102 -0.31 -53.98 -27.75
CA VAL A 102 0.80 -53.39 -28.52
C VAL A 102 1.60 -54.45 -29.28
N ALA A 103 2.19 -54.02 -30.39
CA ALA A 103 3.14 -54.80 -31.19
C ALA A 103 4.34 -53.92 -31.56
N GLY A 104 5.48 -54.55 -31.85
CA GLY A 104 6.70 -53.85 -32.24
C GLY A 104 6.69 -53.39 -33.69
N LYS A 105 7.57 -52.44 -34.04
CA LYS A 105 7.84 -52.05 -35.43
C LYS A 105 8.35 -53.23 -36.26
N THR A 106 9.05 -54.16 -35.60
CA THR A 106 9.42 -55.47 -36.15
C THR A 106 9.08 -56.58 -35.16
N ALA A 107 9.29 -57.85 -35.55
CA ALA A 107 9.06 -58.99 -34.66
C ALA A 107 9.92 -58.97 -33.38
N THR A 108 11.05 -58.27 -33.40
CA THR A 108 12.03 -58.23 -32.30
C THR A 108 12.36 -56.83 -31.79
N GLN A 109 11.71 -55.77 -32.31
CA GLN A 109 12.01 -54.39 -31.93
C GLN A 109 10.72 -53.60 -31.66
N PHE A 110 10.61 -52.99 -30.48
CA PHE A 110 9.49 -52.12 -30.12
C PHE A 110 9.73 -50.64 -30.49
N ASP A 111 10.97 -50.19 -30.39
CA ASP A 111 11.44 -48.80 -30.54
C ASP A 111 10.87 -47.87 -29.45
N PRO A 112 11.23 -48.06 -28.16
CA PRO A 112 10.60 -47.35 -27.04
C PRO A 112 10.85 -45.84 -27.04
N ASP A 113 12.07 -45.40 -27.39
CA ASP A 113 12.47 -43.98 -27.38
C ASP A 113 12.11 -43.25 -28.68
N GLY A 114 11.62 -43.96 -29.70
CA GLY A 114 11.14 -43.35 -30.94
C GLY A 114 9.73 -42.76 -30.78
N ASN A 115 9.46 -41.67 -31.48
CA ASN A 115 8.15 -41.01 -31.44
C ASN A 115 7.03 -41.97 -31.93
N VAL A 116 5.91 -41.96 -31.23
CA VAL A 116 4.70 -42.65 -31.68
C VAL A 116 4.08 -41.82 -32.80
N THR A 117 3.71 -42.47 -33.90
CA THR A 117 2.93 -41.77 -34.94
C THR A 117 1.47 -41.72 -34.54
N THR A 118 0.72 -40.69 -34.98
CA THR A 118 -0.72 -40.58 -34.70
C THR A 118 -1.48 -41.83 -35.17
N GLY A 119 -1.13 -42.38 -36.34
CA GLY A 119 -1.70 -43.64 -36.83
C GLY A 119 -1.38 -44.86 -35.94
N GLU A 120 -0.22 -44.90 -35.29
CA GLU A 120 0.11 -45.93 -34.31
C GLU A 120 -0.65 -45.73 -32.98
N ALA A 121 -0.77 -44.50 -32.51
CA ALA A 121 -1.55 -44.14 -31.32
C ALA A 121 -3.03 -44.53 -31.47
N LEU A 122 -3.66 -44.15 -32.58
CA LEU A 122 -5.05 -44.54 -32.91
C LEU A 122 -5.22 -46.07 -32.96
N LYS A 123 -4.25 -46.79 -33.53
CA LYS A 123 -4.28 -48.25 -33.54
C LYS A 123 -4.26 -48.81 -32.11
N MET A 124 -3.38 -48.30 -31.25
CA MET A 124 -3.30 -48.75 -29.86
C MET A 124 -4.59 -48.46 -29.09
N ALA A 125 -5.19 -47.28 -29.29
CA ALA A 125 -6.48 -46.90 -28.71
C ALA A 125 -7.64 -47.82 -29.17
N LEU A 126 -7.72 -48.15 -30.46
CA LEU A 126 -8.72 -49.12 -30.97
C LEU A 126 -8.56 -50.51 -30.34
N VAL A 127 -7.33 -51.00 -30.19
CA VAL A 127 -7.09 -52.31 -29.59
C VAL A 127 -7.42 -52.27 -28.09
N LEU A 128 -7.14 -51.17 -27.39
CA LEU A 128 -7.60 -50.93 -26.02
C LEU A 128 -9.14 -50.97 -25.92
N GLY A 129 -9.84 -50.41 -26.91
CA GLY A 129 -11.30 -50.51 -27.06
C GLY A 129 -11.82 -51.92 -27.35
N GLY A 130 -10.92 -52.87 -27.61
CA GLY A 130 -11.22 -54.30 -27.79
C GLY A 130 -11.24 -54.77 -29.24
N TYR A 131 -10.88 -53.91 -30.20
CA TYR A 131 -10.67 -54.32 -31.59
C TYR A 131 -9.44 -55.21 -31.70
N ARG A 132 -9.65 -56.53 -31.76
CA ARG A 132 -8.60 -57.52 -32.01
C ARG A 132 -7.88 -57.23 -33.33
N ALA A 133 -6.58 -56.95 -33.26
CA ALA A 133 -5.80 -56.47 -34.41
C ALA A 133 -5.76 -57.43 -35.61
N ASP A 134 -5.81 -58.74 -35.36
CA ASP A 134 -5.87 -59.79 -36.40
C ASP A 134 -7.22 -59.82 -37.12
N LYS A 135 -8.31 -59.55 -36.40
CA LYS A 135 -9.69 -59.59 -36.90
C LYS A 135 -10.15 -58.27 -37.52
N ALA A 136 -9.75 -57.15 -36.95
CA ALA A 136 -10.04 -55.80 -37.45
C ALA A 136 -9.13 -55.38 -38.62
N GLY A 137 -8.21 -56.25 -39.06
CA GLY A 137 -7.29 -55.93 -40.15
C GLY A 137 -6.28 -54.82 -39.81
N LEU A 138 -5.95 -54.66 -38.54
CA LEU A 138 -4.98 -53.67 -38.03
C LEU A 138 -3.53 -54.18 -38.14
N THR A 139 -3.28 -55.12 -39.06
CA THR A 139 -1.98 -55.73 -39.36
C THR A 139 -1.80 -55.88 -40.87
N GLY A 140 -0.59 -56.16 -41.35
CA GLY A 140 -0.29 -56.32 -42.78
C GLY A 140 -0.33 -55.00 -43.57
N THR A 141 -0.27 -55.03 -44.90
CA THR A 141 -0.02 -53.82 -45.73
C THR A 141 -1.15 -52.78 -45.72
N LYS A 142 -2.34 -53.11 -45.24
CA LYS A 142 -3.52 -52.22 -45.17
C LYS A 142 -3.82 -51.70 -43.78
N TRP A 143 -2.96 -52.02 -42.79
CA TRP A 143 -3.24 -51.74 -41.39
C TRP A 143 -3.60 -50.28 -41.12
N LEU A 144 -2.82 -49.34 -41.66
CA LEU A 144 -3.00 -47.91 -41.41
C LEU A 144 -4.33 -47.39 -41.97
N THR A 145 -4.69 -47.80 -43.19
CA THR A 145 -5.98 -47.43 -43.79
C THR A 145 -7.15 -47.96 -42.97
N ASN A 146 -7.07 -49.20 -42.49
CA ASN A 146 -8.13 -49.78 -41.65
C ASN A 146 -8.19 -49.10 -40.27
N THR A 147 -7.03 -48.76 -39.68
CA THR A 147 -6.95 -47.98 -38.44
C THR A 147 -7.66 -46.64 -38.58
N VAL A 148 -7.34 -45.86 -39.61
CA VAL A 148 -7.96 -44.53 -39.80
C VAL A 148 -9.46 -44.66 -40.02
N THR A 149 -9.93 -45.60 -40.83
CA THR A 149 -11.37 -45.84 -41.04
C THR A 149 -12.09 -46.16 -39.73
N LEU A 150 -11.54 -47.06 -38.91
CA LEU A 150 -12.13 -47.40 -37.62
C LEU A 150 -12.03 -46.25 -36.63
N ALA A 151 -10.90 -45.53 -36.59
CA ALA A 151 -10.72 -44.37 -35.73
C ALA A 151 -11.74 -43.27 -36.04
N THR A 152 -11.96 -42.95 -37.32
CA THR A 152 -13.02 -42.01 -37.74
C THR A 152 -14.40 -42.51 -37.33
N THR A 153 -14.68 -43.80 -37.51
CA THR A 153 -16.00 -44.38 -37.16
C THR A 153 -16.26 -44.32 -35.66
N ASN A 154 -15.21 -44.44 -34.83
CA ASN A 154 -15.29 -44.36 -33.37
C ASN A 154 -14.93 -42.95 -32.85
N ARG A 155 -14.91 -41.93 -33.70
CA ARG A 155 -14.67 -40.51 -33.35
C ARG A 155 -13.35 -40.22 -32.63
N LEU A 156 -12.34 -41.10 -32.76
CA LEU A 156 -11.03 -40.93 -32.13
C LEU A 156 -10.20 -39.77 -32.67
N LEU A 157 -10.62 -39.20 -33.81
CA LEU A 157 -9.95 -38.10 -34.50
C LEU A 157 -10.60 -36.73 -34.23
N ASN A 158 -11.64 -36.66 -33.40
CA ASN A 158 -12.25 -35.38 -33.02
C ASN A 158 -11.21 -34.53 -32.26
N ASP A 159 -11.02 -33.29 -32.72
CA ASP A 159 -10.08 -32.30 -32.14
C ASP A 159 -8.61 -32.74 -32.08
N VAL A 160 -8.23 -33.65 -33.00
CA VAL A 160 -6.84 -34.12 -33.16
C VAL A 160 -6.20 -33.43 -34.37
N ASN A 161 -5.17 -32.63 -34.13
CA ASN A 161 -4.52 -31.81 -35.17
C ASN A 161 -3.26 -32.47 -35.77
N SER A 162 -2.64 -33.42 -35.08
CA SER A 162 -1.44 -34.13 -35.54
C SER A 162 -1.63 -34.87 -36.87
N SER A 163 -0.58 -34.85 -37.70
CA SER A 163 -0.57 -35.59 -38.96
C SER A 163 -0.61 -37.11 -38.72
N ILE A 164 -1.52 -37.83 -39.38
CA ILE A 164 -1.68 -39.29 -39.27
C ILE A 164 -0.35 -40.07 -39.37
N THR A 165 0.58 -39.63 -40.22
CA THR A 165 1.89 -40.29 -40.41
C THR A 165 3.06 -39.60 -39.70
N GLY A 166 2.82 -38.43 -39.09
CA GLY A 166 3.80 -37.69 -38.30
C GLY A 166 3.86 -38.17 -36.85
N ALA A 167 4.74 -37.59 -36.06
CA ALA A 167 4.75 -37.77 -34.61
C ALA A 167 3.46 -37.19 -34.01
N CYS A 168 2.94 -37.85 -32.97
CA CYS A 168 1.78 -37.36 -32.23
C CYS A 168 2.26 -36.44 -31.12
N THR A 169 1.75 -35.21 -31.10
CA THR A 169 1.99 -34.29 -29.99
C THR A 169 1.32 -34.80 -28.72
N ARG A 170 1.76 -34.30 -27.57
CA ARG A 170 1.27 -34.74 -26.25
C ARG A 170 -0.18 -34.37 -26.01
N GLN A 171 -0.60 -33.17 -26.43
CA GLN A 171 -2.02 -32.78 -26.34
C GLN A 171 -2.92 -33.57 -27.30
N ASP A 172 -2.44 -33.93 -28.50
CA ASP A 172 -3.22 -34.78 -29.40
C ASP A 172 -3.26 -36.23 -28.92
N ALA A 173 -2.19 -36.72 -28.29
CA ALA A 173 -2.20 -38.02 -27.61
C ALA A 173 -3.21 -38.04 -26.47
N ALA A 174 -3.29 -36.96 -25.69
CA ALA A 174 -4.31 -36.77 -24.66
C ALA A 174 -5.72 -36.79 -25.28
N GLN A 175 -5.98 -36.00 -26.32
CA GLN A 175 -7.28 -35.96 -26.98
C GLN A 175 -7.71 -37.31 -27.56
N ILE A 176 -6.79 -38.05 -28.21
CA ILE A 176 -7.08 -39.39 -28.73
C ILE A 176 -7.51 -40.33 -27.62
N LEU A 177 -6.83 -40.28 -26.46
CA LEU A 177 -7.15 -41.14 -25.32
C LEU A 177 -8.44 -40.72 -24.63
N ALA A 178 -8.73 -39.42 -24.50
CA ALA A 178 -10.00 -38.92 -23.99
C ALA A 178 -11.17 -39.38 -24.88
N ASN A 179 -11.06 -39.20 -26.21
CA ASN A 179 -12.03 -39.74 -27.16
C ASN A 179 -12.15 -41.27 -27.05
N ALA A 180 -11.03 -41.95 -26.80
CA ALA A 180 -11.02 -43.40 -26.62
C ALA A 180 -11.62 -43.85 -25.28
N LEU A 181 -11.77 -43.02 -24.27
CA LEU A 181 -12.51 -43.36 -23.05
C LEU A 181 -14.02 -43.33 -23.32
N ASP A 182 -14.49 -42.43 -24.17
CA ASP A 182 -15.91 -42.29 -24.52
C ASP A 182 -16.39 -43.30 -25.57
N MET A 183 -15.49 -43.82 -26.42
CA MET A 183 -15.87 -44.78 -27.46
C MET A 183 -16.54 -46.05 -26.88
N THR A 184 -17.45 -46.66 -27.64
CA THR A 184 -18.05 -47.95 -27.28
C THR A 184 -17.00 -49.06 -27.23
N ALA A 185 -16.91 -49.76 -26.11
CA ALA A 185 -16.06 -50.92 -25.97
C ALA A 185 -16.65 -52.11 -26.72
N VAL A 186 -15.80 -52.84 -27.44
CA VAL A 186 -16.19 -54.02 -28.23
C VAL A 186 -15.40 -55.25 -27.84
N ARG A 187 -15.86 -56.41 -28.29
CA ARG A 187 -15.07 -57.65 -28.31
C ARG A 187 -15.42 -58.49 -29.52
N TYR A 188 -14.44 -59.22 -30.03
CA TYR A 188 -14.68 -60.17 -31.11
C TYR A 188 -15.39 -61.41 -30.55
N SER A 189 -16.55 -61.74 -31.11
CA SER A 189 -17.26 -62.97 -30.78
C SER A 189 -16.94 -64.05 -31.79
N GLU A 190 -16.36 -65.16 -31.32
CA GLU A 190 -16.13 -66.35 -32.16
C GLU A 190 -17.46 -67.07 -32.51
N ILE A 191 -18.59 -66.67 -31.90
CA ILE A 191 -19.91 -67.26 -32.20
C ILE A 191 -20.55 -66.58 -33.42
N VAL A 192 -20.53 -65.24 -33.46
CA VAL A 192 -21.08 -64.48 -34.59
C VAL A 192 -20.03 -64.11 -35.64
N GLU A 193 -18.76 -64.43 -35.37
CA GLU A 193 -17.60 -64.11 -36.22
C GLU A 193 -17.45 -62.61 -36.54
N ASP A 194 -17.89 -61.76 -35.61
CA ASP A 194 -17.88 -60.29 -35.74
C ASP A 194 -17.63 -59.61 -34.39
N PHE A 195 -17.36 -58.30 -34.42
CA PHE A 195 -17.30 -57.46 -33.23
C PHE A 195 -18.71 -57.20 -32.69
N VAL A 196 -18.89 -57.49 -31.40
CA VAL A 196 -20.12 -57.17 -30.66
C VAL A 196 -19.79 -56.19 -29.55
N ASN A 197 -20.80 -55.42 -29.13
CA ASN A 197 -20.69 -54.55 -27.96
C ASN A 197 -20.24 -55.37 -26.75
N ASP A 198 -19.26 -54.84 -26.03
CA ASP A 198 -18.99 -55.33 -24.69
C ASP A 198 -20.07 -54.82 -23.74
N SER A 199 -20.27 -55.55 -22.65
CA SER A 199 -21.34 -55.28 -21.70
C SER A 199 -20.97 -55.84 -20.32
N GLU A 200 -21.51 -55.27 -19.24
CA GLU A 200 -21.31 -55.80 -17.89
C GLU A 200 -21.76 -57.27 -17.76
N ASP A 201 -22.79 -57.67 -18.51
CA ASP A 201 -23.30 -59.05 -18.53
C ASP A 201 -22.36 -60.07 -19.22
N GLY A 202 -21.30 -59.62 -19.91
CA GLY A 202 -20.30 -60.50 -20.55
C GLY A 202 -20.86 -61.46 -21.62
N LEU A 203 -21.98 -61.12 -22.25
CA LEU A 203 -22.73 -62.03 -23.13
C LEU A 203 -22.04 -62.31 -24.46
N ALA A 204 -21.77 -63.57 -24.81
CA ALA A 204 -21.10 -63.95 -26.06
C ALA A 204 -21.79 -63.50 -27.37
N LEU A 205 -23.05 -63.03 -27.30
CA LEU A 205 -23.84 -62.52 -28.42
C LEU A 205 -23.91 -60.97 -28.47
N GLY A 206 -23.25 -60.27 -27.55
CA GLY A 206 -23.40 -58.82 -27.34
C GLY A 206 -24.50 -58.48 -26.34
N GLY A 207 -24.40 -57.29 -25.72
CA GLY A 207 -25.35 -56.74 -24.75
C GLY A 207 -25.47 -55.21 -24.91
N SER A 208 -26.04 -54.53 -23.91
CA SER A 208 -26.01 -53.07 -23.83
C SER A 208 -24.57 -52.58 -23.86
N SER A 209 -24.28 -51.60 -24.72
CA SER A 209 -22.94 -51.03 -24.84
C SER A 209 -22.49 -50.38 -23.54
N ILE A 210 -21.20 -50.48 -23.27
CA ILE A 210 -20.49 -49.67 -22.27
C ILE A 210 -19.35 -48.93 -22.97
N SER A 211 -18.96 -47.77 -22.44
CA SER A 211 -17.79 -47.05 -22.91
C SER A 211 -16.49 -47.77 -22.48
N VAL A 212 -15.38 -47.44 -23.13
CA VAL A 212 -14.05 -47.96 -22.76
C VAL A 212 -13.62 -47.45 -21.40
N GLY A 213 -13.91 -46.19 -21.06
CA GLY A 213 -13.69 -45.60 -19.75
C GLY A 213 -14.48 -46.34 -18.68
N ARG A 214 -15.76 -46.65 -18.95
CA ARG A 214 -16.57 -47.46 -18.04
C ARG A 214 -15.96 -48.86 -17.84
N LYS A 215 -15.53 -49.49 -18.93
CA LYS A 215 -14.98 -50.85 -18.89
C LYS A 215 -13.67 -50.97 -18.11
N TRP A 216 -12.77 -50.00 -18.26
CA TRP A 216 -11.42 -50.11 -17.72
C TRP A 216 -11.15 -49.23 -16.50
N MET A 217 -11.94 -48.18 -16.28
CA MET A 217 -11.70 -47.17 -15.24
C MET A 217 -12.87 -46.92 -14.29
N ASP A 218 -13.99 -47.66 -14.45
CA ASP A 218 -15.23 -47.43 -13.70
C ASP A 218 -15.72 -45.97 -13.79
N LEU A 219 -15.50 -45.35 -14.95
CA LEU A 219 -15.90 -43.98 -15.28
C LEU A 219 -17.37 -43.97 -15.75
N TRP A 220 -18.19 -43.15 -15.10
CA TRP A 220 -19.59 -42.93 -15.41
C TRP A 220 -19.79 -41.54 -16.02
N THR A 221 -20.76 -41.40 -16.90
CA THR A 221 -21.12 -40.12 -17.52
C THR A 221 -22.61 -39.90 -17.48
N ASN A 222 -23.03 -38.74 -16.99
CA ASN A 222 -24.42 -38.28 -17.05
C ASN A 222 -24.49 -36.95 -17.80
N VAL A 223 -25.46 -36.80 -18.69
CA VAL A 223 -25.66 -35.61 -19.53
C VAL A 223 -26.93 -34.90 -19.10
N GLY A 224 -26.92 -33.57 -19.03
CA GLY A 224 -28.11 -32.78 -18.70
C GLY A 224 -27.82 -31.28 -18.68
N THR A 225 -28.83 -30.44 -18.52
CA THR A 225 -28.66 -28.98 -18.38
C THR A 225 -28.30 -28.64 -16.94
N LEU A 226 -27.19 -27.95 -16.70
CA LEU A 226 -26.79 -27.52 -15.35
C LEU A 226 -27.72 -26.41 -14.86
N ILE A 227 -28.51 -26.68 -13.84
CA ILE A 227 -29.56 -25.74 -13.38
C ILE A 227 -29.28 -25.12 -12.01
N SER A 228 -28.41 -25.74 -11.19
CA SER A 228 -28.09 -25.26 -9.86
C SER A 228 -26.65 -25.59 -9.48
N ILE A 229 -26.02 -24.65 -8.77
CA ILE A 229 -24.81 -24.85 -7.97
C ILE A 229 -25.04 -24.17 -6.64
N ASP A 230 -24.85 -24.92 -5.56
CA ASP A 230 -24.99 -24.44 -4.19
C ASP A 230 -23.87 -25.07 -3.35
N GLY A 231 -22.81 -24.30 -3.09
CA GLY A 231 -21.66 -24.82 -2.38
C GLY A 231 -20.96 -25.92 -3.18
N SER A 232 -20.85 -27.10 -2.56
CA SER A 232 -20.26 -28.30 -3.16
C SER A 232 -21.26 -29.18 -3.91
N ASP A 233 -22.49 -28.72 -4.09
CA ASP A 233 -23.58 -29.48 -4.68
C ASP A 233 -23.94 -28.90 -6.05
N LEU A 234 -24.24 -29.76 -7.02
CA LEU A 234 -24.70 -29.35 -8.35
C LEU A 234 -25.86 -30.24 -8.81
N ASP A 235 -26.77 -29.65 -9.57
CA ASP A 235 -27.92 -30.34 -10.15
C ASP A 235 -27.97 -30.16 -11.67
N ILE A 236 -28.18 -31.27 -12.37
CA ILE A 236 -28.48 -31.28 -13.80
C ILE A 236 -29.93 -31.69 -14.04
N GLN A 237 -30.56 -31.09 -15.03
CA GLN A 237 -31.87 -31.50 -15.52
C GLN A 237 -31.71 -32.37 -16.77
N MET A 238 -32.21 -33.61 -16.73
CA MET A 238 -32.13 -34.52 -17.88
C MET A 238 -33.44 -34.56 -18.68
N SER A 239 -33.34 -34.36 -19.99
CA SER A 239 -34.41 -34.73 -20.92
C SER A 239 -34.48 -36.24 -21.15
N SER A 240 -35.47 -36.72 -21.91
CA SER A 240 -35.57 -38.14 -22.26
C SER A 240 -34.42 -38.62 -23.16
N SER A 241 -33.86 -37.75 -24.00
CA SER A 241 -32.65 -38.07 -24.76
C SER A 241 -31.44 -38.12 -23.85
N ASP A 242 -31.31 -37.18 -22.93
CA ASP A 242 -30.11 -37.12 -22.07
C ASP A 242 -30.02 -38.33 -21.15
N ARG A 243 -31.17 -38.83 -20.65
CA ARG A 243 -31.23 -40.12 -19.92
C ARG A 243 -30.82 -41.32 -20.77
N THR A 244 -30.95 -41.24 -22.09
CA THR A 244 -30.49 -42.29 -23.01
C THR A 244 -28.98 -42.23 -23.22
N ASP A 245 -28.40 -41.03 -23.18
CA ASP A 245 -26.98 -40.77 -23.33
C ASP A 245 -26.21 -40.84 -21.98
N SER A 246 -26.93 -40.97 -20.88
CA SER A 246 -26.39 -41.09 -19.52
C SER A 246 -26.27 -42.54 -19.06
N ASP A 247 -25.27 -42.82 -18.22
CA ASP A 247 -25.08 -44.11 -17.59
C ASP A 247 -26.05 -44.35 -16.42
N SER A 248 -26.53 -43.28 -15.76
CA SER A 248 -27.56 -43.34 -14.71
C SER A 248 -28.61 -42.24 -14.83
N ASP A 249 -29.67 -42.37 -14.03
CA ASP A 249 -30.76 -41.40 -13.90
C ASP A 249 -30.49 -40.34 -12.80
N ASP A 250 -29.28 -40.31 -12.23
CA ASP A 250 -28.91 -39.41 -11.14
C ASP A 250 -28.70 -37.98 -11.64
N GLU A 251 -29.42 -37.04 -11.04
CA GLU A 251 -29.43 -35.61 -11.40
C GLU A 251 -28.73 -34.72 -10.37
N HIS A 252 -28.47 -35.23 -9.17
CA HIS A 252 -27.90 -34.49 -8.05
C HIS A 252 -26.52 -35.03 -7.66
N PHE A 253 -25.52 -34.16 -7.65
CA PHE A 253 -24.13 -34.47 -7.32
C PHE A 253 -23.64 -33.61 -6.16
N VAL A 254 -22.78 -34.18 -5.32
CA VAL A 254 -22.33 -33.55 -4.07
C VAL A 254 -20.82 -33.67 -3.91
N LYS A 255 -20.21 -32.89 -3.03
CA LYS A 255 -18.74 -32.87 -2.81
C LYS A 255 -17.97 -32.57 -4.10
N VAL A 256 -18.44 -31.57 -4.82
CA VAL A 256 -17.78 -31.05 -6.00
C VAL A 256 -16.76 -30.01 -5.54
N ASP A 257 -15.48 -30.32 -5.72
CA ASP A 257 -14.37 -29.51 -5.21
C ASP A 257 -13.91 -28.42 -6.22
N THR A 258 -14.74 -28.13 -7.24
CA THR A 258 -14.47 -27.18 -8.32
C THR A 258 -15.69 -26.32 -8.60
N ASP A 259 -15.48 -25.03 -8.83
CA ASP A 259 -16.52 -24.10 -9.23
C ASP A 259 -16.85 -24.22 -10.72
N TYR A 260 -18.07 -24.68 -11.03
CA TYR A 260 -18.59 -24.80 -12.40
C TYR A 260 -19.67 -23.75 -12.72
N SER A 261 -19.76 -22.67 -11.95
CA SER A 261 -20.83 -21.65 -12.08
C SER A 261 -20.86 -20.95 -13.44
N SER A 262 -19.75 -20.93 -14.17
CA SER A 262 -19.69 -20.45 -15.56
C SER A 262 -20.48 -21.31 -16.55
N LEU A 263 -20.79 -22.57 -16.19
CA LEU A 263 -21.54 -23.51 -17.01
C LEU A 263 -23.05 -23.49 -16.69
N LEU A 264 -23.51 -22.64 -15.77
CA LEU A 264 -24.93 -22.56 -15.40
C LEU A 264 -25.82 -22.25 -16.61
N GLY A 265 -26.87 -23.05 -16.74
CA GLY A 265 -27.82 -23.04 -17.85
C GLY A 265 -27.35 -23.75 -19.11
N GLN A 266 -26.08 -24.18 -19.19
CA GLN A 266 -25.55 -24.92 -20.33
C GLN A 266 -25.82 -26.42 -20.18
N LYS A 267 -25.90 -27.11 -21.32
CA LYS A 267 -25.94 -28.56 -21.37
C LYS A 267 -24.54 -29.12 -21.13
N VAL A 268 -24.39 -29.97 -20.13
CA VAL A 268 -23.10 -30.47 -19.66
C VAL A 268 -23.08 -32.01 -19.61
N LYS A 269 -21.87 -32.56 -19.65
CA LYS A 269 -21.55 -33.94 -19.25
C LYS A 269 -20.84 -33.90 -17.89
N VAL A 270 -21.38 -34.65 -16.93
CA VAL A 270 -20.82 -34.86 -15.59
C VAL A 270 -20.12 -36.21 -15.59
N LEU A 271 -18.81 -36.20 -15.37
CA LEU A 271 -18.00 -37.42 -15.24
C LEU A 271 -17.75 -37.75 -13.78
N PHE A 272 -18.00 -39.00 -13.38
CA PHE A 272 -17.87 -39.43 -12.00
C PHE A 272 -17.45 -40.90 -11.88
N LYS A 273 -16.91 -41.28 -10.72
CA LYS A 273 -16.32 -42.62 -10.50
C LYS A 273 -17.23 -43.56 -9.71
N ASP A 274 -17.13 -44.86 -9.96
CA ASP A 274 -17.79 -45.94 -9.22
C ASP A 274 -19.33 -45.87 -9.19
N GLY A 275 -19.95 -45.03 -10.01
CA GLY A 275 -21.40 -44.81 -9.99
C GLY A 275 -21.86 -44.03 -8.76
N LYS A 276 -20.96 -43.27 -8.14
CA LYS A 276 -21.25 -42.47 -6.95
C LYS A 276 -21.31 -41.00 -7.33
N ASN A 277 -22.46 -40.38 -7.06
CA ASN A 277 -22.69 -38.96 -7.28
C ASN A 277 -21.83 -38.01 -6.39
N ASN A 278 -20.98 -38.56 -5.52
CA ASN A 278 -20.06 -37.81 -4.67
C ASN A 278 -18.58 -38.01 -5.03
N SER A 279 -18.32 -38.46 -6.25
CA SER A 279 -16.99 -38.72 -6.80
C SER A 279 -16.91 -38.12 -8.21
N VAL A 280 -17.33 -36.86 -8.33
CA VAL A 280 -17.27 -36.08 -9.57
C VAL A 280 -15.80 -35.78 -9.89
N LEU A 281 -15.42 -36.05 -11.13
CA LEU A 281 -14.07 -35.81 -11.66
C LEU A 281 -14.03 -34.57 -12.56
N GLY A 282 -15.17 -34.19 -13.14
CA GLY A 282 -15.25 -33.01 -13.98
C GLY A 282 -16.65 -32.80 -14.54
N VAL A 283 -16.95 -31.53 -14.85
CA VAL A 283 -18.17 -31.12 -15.56
C VAL A 283 -17.74 -30.32 -16.78
N TYR A 284 -18.26 -30.70 -17.95
CA TYR A 284 -17.82 -30.14 -19.22
C TYR A 284 -19.04 -29.78 -20.07
N PRO A 285 -19.05 -28.63 -20.77
CA PRO A 285 -20.09 -28.32 -21.74
C PRO A 285 -20.07 -29.34 -22.89
N ILE A 286 -21.21 -29.53 -23.56
CA ILE A 286 -21.29 -30.30 -24.79
C ILE A 286 -21.38 -29.39 -26.02
N ASP A 287 -21.04 -29.93 -27.20
CA ASP A 287 -20.98 -29.18 -28.46
C ASP A 287 -22.31 -28.55 -28.91
N ASP A 288 -23.44 -29.04 -28.41
CA ASP A 288 -24.79 -28.56 -28.77
C ASP A 288 -25.10 -27.15 -28.22
N ASN A 289 -24.26 -26.61 -27.34
CA ASN A 289 -24.49 -25.28 -26.76
C ASN A 289 -24.10 -24.15 -27.71
N SER A 290 -25.02 -23.20 -27.93
CA SER A 290 -24.71 -21.87 -28.46
C SER A 290 -24.98 -20.81 -27.40
N VAL A 291 -23.91 -20.12 -26.97
CA VAL A 291 -23.91 -19.22 -25.80
C VAL A 291 -23.64 -17.77 -26.23
N VAL A 292 -24.43 -16.83 -25.71
CA VAL A 292 -24.22 -15.38 -25.88
C VAL A 292 -24.34 -14.69 -24.52
N THR A 293 -23.28 -14.02 -24.09
CA THR A 293 -23.27 -13.20 -22.86
C THR A 293 -23.32 -11.72 -23.21
N VAL A 294 -24.20 -10.97 -22.54
CA VAL A 294 -24.46 -9.56 -22.82
C VAL A 294 -24.87 -8.81 -21.55
N ASN A 295 -24.63 -7.50 -21.49
CA ASN A 295 -25.20 -6.66 -20.43
C ASN A 295 -26.69 -6.45 -20.71
N GLN A 296 -27.53 -6.52 -19.67
CA GLN A 296 -28.98 -6.47 -19.85
C GLN A 296 -29.47 -5.19 -20.54
N ASN A 297 -28.77 -4.06 -20.32
CA ASN A 297 -29.13 -2.77 -20.91
C ASN A 297 -28.88 -2.64 -22.42
N GLU A 298 -28.07 -3.53 -23.01
CA GLU A 298 -27.80 -3.63 -24.44
C GLU A 298 -28.88 -4.41 -25.17
N ILE A 299 -29.70 -5.17 -24.43
CA ILE A 299 -30.79 -5.96 -25.01
C ILE A 299 -31.91 -5.05 -25.53
N SER A 300 -32.24 -5.23 -26.80
CA SER A 300 -33.46 -4.71 -27.40
C SER A 300 -34.36 -5.85 -27.89
N VAL A 301 -35.58 -5.51 -28.30
CA VAL A 301 -36.57 -6.50 -28.73
C VAL A 301 -37.24 -6.02 -30.00
N ASP A 302 -37.18 -6.84 -31.04
CA ASP A 302 -37.91 -6.63 -32.29
C ASP A 302 -38.61 -7.92 -32.71
N ALA A 303 -39.87 -7.79 -33.18
CA ALA A 303 -40.70 -8.90 -33.63
C ALA A 303 -40.76 -10.13 -32.67
N GLY A 304 -40.62 -9.93 -31.36
CA GLY A 304 -40.61 -11.00 -30.36
C GLY A 304 -39.30 -11.77 -30.23
N LYS A 305 -38.22 -11.26 -30.82
CA LYS A 305 -36.84 -11.76 -30.71
C LYS A 305 -35.99 -10.85 -29.83
N ILE A 306 -34.97 -11.42 -29.20
CA ILE A 306 -33.93 -10.66 -28.52
C ILE A 306 -32.98 -10.11 -29.59
N VAL A 307 -32.60 -8.84 -29.48
CA VAL A 307 -31.69 -8.18 -30.42
C VAL A 307 -30.50 -7.58 -29.68
N ILE A 308 -29.30 -7.98 -30.08
CA ILE A 308 -28.00 -7.57 -29.53
C ILE A 308 -27.12 -7.22 -30.73
N ASP A 309 -26.53 -6.01 -30.78
CA ASP A 309 -25.64 -5.57 -31.86
C ASP A 309 -26.14 -5.88 -33.30
N ASP A 310 -27.42 -5.62 -33.55
CA ASP A 310 -28.13 -5.91 -34.82
C ASP A 310 -28.35 -7.41 -35.14
N GLU A 311 -27.85 -8.33 -34.33
CA GLU A 311 -28.16 -9.77 -34.41
C GLU A 311 -29.47 -10.10 -33.69
N SER A 312 -30.22 -11.08 -34.20
CA SER A 312 -31.56 -11.43 -33.71
C SER A 312 -31.65 -12.89 -33.29
N TYR A 313 -31.97 -13.13 -32.02
CA TYR A 313 -32.06 -14.45 -31.41
C TYR A 313 -33.53 -14.82 -31.15
N SER A 314 -33.92 -16.00 -31.63
CA SER A 314 -35.26 -16.53 -31.40
C SER A 314 -35.34 -17.14 -30.00
N VAL A 315 -36.51 -17.10 -29.36
CA VAL A 315 -36.74 -17.71 -28.04
C VAL A 315 -37.76 -18.84 -28.17
N GLU A 316 -37.77 -19.76 -27.20
CA GLU A 316 -38.73 -20.85 -27.23
C GLU A 316 -40.20 -20.43 -27.20
N THR A 317 -41.03 -21.21 -27.90
CA THR A 317 -42.47 -20.91 -28.04
C THR A 317 -43.20 -21.04 -26.71
N ASP A 318 -42.74 -21.93 -25.83
CA ASP A 318 -43.24 -22.10 -24.47
C ASP A 318 -42.53 -21.17 -23.47
N GLY A 319 -41.30 -20.74 -23.81
CA GLY A 319 -40.55 -19.67 -23.14
C GLY A 319 -39.21 -20.18 -22.65
N VAL A 320 -38.33 -19.27 -22.28
CA VAL A 320 -36.96 -19.55 -21.82
C VAL A 320 -36.98 -19.86 -20.33
N THR A 321 -36.33 -20.94 -19.91
CA THR A 321 -36.06 -21.23 -18.50
C THR A 321 -35.03 -20.24 -17.98
N VAL A 322 -35.32 -19.54 -16.88
CA VAL A 322 -34.44 -18.50 -16.35
C VAL A 322 -33.89 -18.91 -15.00
N ILE A 323 -32.57 -18.89 -14.88
CA ILE A 323 -31.84 -19.10 -13.64
C ILE A 323 -31.29 -17.75 -13.21
N ARG A 324 -31.63 -17.28 -12.01
CA ARG A 324 -31.10 -16.03 -11.44
C ARG A 324 -30.32 -16.34 -10.19
N ASP A 325 -29.03 -16.04 -10.19
CA ASP A 325 -28.13 -16.26 -9.04
C ASP A 325 -28.29 -17.67 -8.42
N GLY A 326 -28.33 -18.69 -9.28
CA GLY A 326 -28.45 -20.11 -8.89
C GLY A 326 -29.87 -20.62 -8.66
N GLU A 327 -30.90 -19.76 -8.72
CA GLU A 327 -32.30 -20.18 -8.53
C GLU A 327 -33.11 -20.11 -9.83
N GLU A 328 -33.77 -21.21 -10.19
CA GLU A 328 -34.71 -21.24 -11.31
C GLU A 328 -35.98 -20.44 -10.98
N LEU A 329 -36.40 -19.56 -11.90
CA LEU A 329 -37.64 -18.81 -11.77
C LEU A 329 -38.85 -19.68 -12.15
N ASN A 330 -39.94 -19.55 -11.38
CA ASN A 330 -41.20 -20.29 -11.61
C ASN A 330 -42.00 -19.85 -12.87
N GLU A 331 -41.42 -19.04 -13.75
CA GLU A 331 -42.06 -18.50 -14.95
C GLU A 331 -41.09 -18.46 -16.13
N ASN A 332 -41.50 -19.02 -17.28
CA ASN A 332 -40.68 -19.00 -18.48
C ASN A 332 -40.76 -17.64 -19.19
N TRP A 333 -39.61 -17.03 -19.44
CA TRP A 333 -39.53 -15.69 -20.02
C TRP A 333 -39.73 -15.70 -21.53
N LYS A 334 -40.29 -14.60 -22.05
CA LYS A 334 -40.30 -14.25 -23.48
C LYS A 334 -39.30 -13.13 -23.72
N ALA A 335 -38.91 -12.89 -24.98
CA ALA A 335 -37.94 -11.86 -25.36
C ALA A 335 -38.16 -10.50 -24.67
N GLY A 336 -39.42 -10.06 -24.55
CA GLY A 336 -39.78 -8.79 -23.88
C GLY A 336 -39.37 -8.67 -22.41
N ALA A 337 -39.27 -9.79 -21.68
CA ALA A 337 -38.94 -9.80 -20.25
C ALA A 337 -37.44 -9.59 -19.99
N PHE A 338 -36.58 -9.93 -20.96
CA PHE A 338 -35.13 -9.74 -20.84
C PHE A 338 -34.70 -8.29 -20.97
N LYS A 339 -35.54 -7.42 -21.55
CA LYS A 339 -35.21 -6.01 -21.75
C LYS A 339 -35.38 -5.21 -20.47
N ASP A 340 -34.25 -4.77 -19.90
CA ASP A 340 -34.20 -3.72 -18.90
C ASP A 340 -33.02 -2.78 -19.18
N GLN A 341 -33.32 -1.53 -19.52
CA GLN A 341 -32.30 -0.57 -19.98
C GLN A 341 -31.57 0.13 -18.83
N GLN A 342 -32.02 -0.02 -17.59
CA GLN A 342 -31.41 0.59 -16.41
C GLN A 342 -30.72 -0.45 -15.50
N SER A 343 -30.76 -1.72 -15.89
CA SER A 343 -30.11 -2.83 -15.17
C SER A 343 -28.65 -2.98 -15.56
N ALA A 344 -27.79 -3.21 -14.55
CA ALA A 344 -26.39 -3.56 -14.73
C ALA A 344 -26.17 -5.10 -14.79
N ASP A 345 -27.24 -5.89 -14.70
CA ASP A 345 -27.16 -7.35 -14.70
C ASP A 345 -26.53 -7.88 -15.98
N VAL A 346 -25.86 -9.03 -15.86
CA VAL A 346 -25.26 -9.76 -16.99
C VAL A 346 -26.14 -10.95 -17.30
N ILE A 347 -26.49 -11.11 -18.58
CA ILE A 347 -27.33 -12.22 -19.05
C ILE A 347 -26.53 -13.10 -20.00
N THR A 348 -26.55 -14.40 -19.72
CA THR A 348 -26.04 -15.44 -20.61
C THR A 348 -27.23 -16.19 -21.22
N LEU A 349 -27.43 -16.03 -22.52
CA LEU A 349 -28.48 -16.67 -23.32
C LEU A 349 -27.92 -17.93 -23.97
N ILE A 350 -28.64 -19.04 -23.84
CA ILE A 350 -28.14 -20.37 -24.18
C ILE A 350 -29.19 -21.14 -24.99
N ASP A 351 -28.80 -21.57 -26.19
CA ASP A 351 -29.44 -22.62 -26.98
C ASP A 351 -28.74 -23.93 -26.63
N THR A 352 -29.46 -24.92 -26.11
CA THR A 352 -28.93 -26.16 -25.53
C THR A 352 -29.08 -27.38 -26.43
N ASP A 353 -29.78 -27.24 -27.58
CA ASP A 353 -30.08 -28.34 -28.50
C ASP A 353 -29.82 -28.02 -29.99
N ASP A 354 -29.08 -26.94 -30.26
CA ASP A 354 -28.71 -26.41 -31.60
C ASP A 354 -29.93 -26.18 -32.53
N ASN A 355 -31.10 -25.85 -31.95
CA ASN A 355 -32.32 -25.60 -32.73
C ASN A 355 -32.45 -24.13 -33.22
N ASN A 356 -31.44 -23.30 -32.94
CA ASN A 356 -31.35 -21.86 -33.19
C ASN A 356 -32.38 -21.03 -32.39
N LYS A 357 -32.69 -21.46 -31.17
CA LYS A 357 -33.49 -20.69 -30.22
C LYS A 357 -32.94 -20.86 -28.81
N ILE A 358 -33.11 -19.81 -28.03
CA ILE A 358 -32.74 -19.81 -26.62
C ILE A 358 -33.70 -20.69 -25.83
N ASP A 359 -33.15 -21.66 -25.12
CA ASP A 359 -33.84 -22.56 -24.19
C ASP A 359 -33.69 -22.08 -22.74
N THR A 360 -32.47 -21.70 -22.36
CA THR A 360 -32.11 -21.32 -21.00
C THR A 360 -31.44 -19.94 -20.99
N ALA A 361 -31.63 -19.19 -19.92
CA ALA A 361 -30.89 -17.97 -19.66
C ALA A 361 -30.43 -17.91 -18.20
N TYR A 362 -29.15 -17.60 -18.01
CA TYR A 362 -28.59 -17.32 -16.70
C TYR A 362 -28.45 -15.81 -16.50
N ILE A 363 -28.99 -15.29 -15.39
CA ILE A 363 -28.88 -13.90 -14.98
C ILE A 363 -27.98 -13.85 -13.74
N LYS A 364 -26.85 -13.17 -13.87
CA LYS A 364 -25.99 -12.78 -12.75
C LYS A 364 -26.36 -11.36 -12.33
N THR A 365 -26.93 -11.22 -11.14
CA THR A 365 -27.34 -9.91 -10.62
C THR A 365 -26.11 -9.08 -10.26
N VAL A 366 -26.13 -7.80 -10.63
CA VAL A 366 -25.06 -6.84 -10.32
C VAL A 366 -25.67 -5.67 -9.55
N ASP A 367 -25.57 -5.72 -8.22
CA ASP A 367 -26.01 -4.63 -7.34
C ASP A 367 -24.84 -3.65 -7.15
N VAL A 368 -25.12 -2.34 -7.22
CA VAL A 368 -24.09 -1.29 -7.10
C VAL A 368 -24.56 -0.30 -6.06
N ALA A 369 -23.76 -0.12 -5.01
CA ALA A 369 -24.19 0.65 -3.84
C ALA A 369 -23.03 1.44 -3.23
N LYS A 370 -23.35 2.62 -2.68
CA LYS A 370 -22.41 3.44 -1.90
C LYS A 370 -22.22 2.87 -0.49
N VAL A 371 -20.97 2.76 -0.06
CA VAL A 371 -20.56 2.37 1.28
C VAL A 371 -20.77 3.56 2.22
N THR A 372 -21.59 3.38 3.24
CA THR A 372 -21.93 4.43 4.20
C THR A 372 -21.22 4.26 5.54
N TYR A 373 -20.65 3.07 5.78
CA TYR A 373 -19.96 2.73 7.02
C TYR A 373 -18.99 1.57 6.81
N VAL A 374 -17.78 1.70 7.36
CA VAL A 374 -16.76 0.64 7.41
C VAL A 374 -16.32 0.44 8.86
N ALA A 375 -16.23 -0.82 9.26
CA ALA A 375 -15.66 -1.26 10.54
C ALA A 375 -14.79 -2.50 10.31
N SER A 376 -13.97 -2.86 11.30
CA SER A 376 -13.03 -3.98 11.20
C SER A 376 -13.66 -5.36 10.93
N SER A 377 -14.99 -5.51 11.04
CA SER A 377 -15.69 -6.78 10.84
C SER A 377 -16.85 -6.72 9.84
N GLN A 378 -17.19 -5.53 9.34
CA GLN A 378 -18.36 -5.36 8.47
C GLN A 378 -18.35 -4.02 7.73
N ILE A 379 -19.11 -3.96 6.65
CA ILE A 379 -19.48 -2.72 5.95
C ILE A 379 -21.00 -2.57 5.88
N ILE A 380 -21.46 -1.34 5.64
CA ILE A 380 -22.85 -1.05 5.24
C ILE A 380 -22.82 -0.41 3.86
N ALA A 381 -23.32 -1.13 2.85
CA ALA A 381 -23.47 -0.64 1.49
C ALA A 381 -24.97 -0.50 1.15
N GLY A 382 -25.35 0.70 0.71
CA GLY A 382 -26.76 1.08 0.55
C GLY A 382 -27.52 0.95 1.88
N SER A 383 -28.41 -0.03 1.97
CA SER A 383 -29.20 -0.32 3.19
C SER A 383 -28.92 -1.69 3.81
N LYS A 384 -27.94 -2.43 3.28
CA LYS A 384 -27.60 -3.80 3.70
C LYS A 384 -26.26 -3.82 4.44
N THR A 385 -26.12 -4.78 5.36
CA THR A 385 -24.87 -5.03 6.09
C THR A 385 -24.21 -6.28 5.53
N TYR A 386 -22.90 -6.20 5.26
CA TYR A 386 -22.07 -7.28 4.77
C TYR A 386 -20.91 -7.51 5.74
N LYS A 387 -20.48 -8.76 5.94
CA LYS A 387 -19.46 -9.09 6.94
C LYS A 387 -18.25 -9.75 6.29
N PHE A 388 -17.04 -9.31 6.63
CA PHE A 388 -15.80 -9.94 6.15
C PHE A 388 -15.67 -11.43 6.54
N SER A 389 -16.45 -11.90 7.52
CA SER A 389 -16.49 -13.31 7.91
C SER A 389 -17.47 -14.17 7.11
N GLU A 390 -18.37 -13.54 6.37
CA GLU A 390 -19.45 -14.19 5.61
C GLU A 390 -19.26 -13.96 4.11
N ASP A 391 -18.82 -12.77 3.70
CA ASP A 391 -18.65 -12.32 2.32
C ASP A 391 -17.18 -12.12 1.94
N THR A 392 -16.88 -12.24 0.65
CA THR A 392 -15.58 -11.87 0.07
C THR A 392 -15.61 -10.37 -0.21
N ILE A 393 -15.02 -9.58 0.68
CA ILE A 393 -15.02 -8.12 0.58
C ILE A 393 -13.61 -7.64 0.30
N ASP A 394 -13.48 -6.71 -0.66
CA ASP A 394 -12.24 -5.98 -0.94
C ASP A 394 -11.63 -5.40 0.36
N GLU A 395 -10.32 -5.60 0.55
CA GLU A 395 -9.63 -5.17 1.77
C GLU A 395 -9.43 -3.66 1.84
N ASP A 396 -9.43 -3.00 0.67
CA ASP A 396 -9.21 -1.57 0.52
C ASP A 396 -10.52 -0.76 0.55
N VAL A 397 -11.66 -1.37 0.92
CA VAL A 397 -12.95 -0.68 0.94
C VAL A 397 -13.02 0.40 2.02
N GLU A 398 -13.33 1.64 1.61
CA GLU A 398 -13.46 2.78 2.51
C GLU A 398 -14.91 3.31 2.57
N LYS A 399 -15.18 4.19 3.54
CA LYS A 399 -16.45 4.91 3.59
C LYS A 399 -16.53 5.83 2.36
N ASP A 400 -17.71 5.96 1.77
CA ASP A 400 -18.02 6.77 0.59
C ASP A 400 -17.49 6.20 -0.74
N ASP A 401 -16.94 4.99 -0.73
CA ASP A 401 -16.72 4.18 -1.93
C ASP A 401 -18.01 3.64 -2.51
N TRP A 402 -17.98 3.34 -3.80
CA TRP A 402 -19.02 2.55 -4.46
C TRP A 402 -18.53 1.12 -4.60
N VAL A 403 -19.40 0.15 -4.36
CA VAL A 403 -19.06 -1.28 -4.48
C VAL A 403 -19.99 -1.99 -5.45
N ILE A 404 -19.43 -2.95 -6.18
CA ILE A 404 -20.15 -3.90 -7.03
C ILE A 404 -20.34 -5.17 -6.21
N ILE A 405 -21.58 -5.61 -6.06
CA ILE A 405 -21.97 -6.76 -5.24
C ILE A 405 -22.57 -7.81 -6.17
N THR A 406 -21.94 -8.98 -6.23
CA THR A 406 -22.42 -10.12 -7.00
C THR A 406 -22.42 -11.39 -6.14
N LYS A 407 -23.31 -12.34 -6.45
CA LYS A 407 -23.37 -13.60 -5.70
C LYS A 407 -22.31 -14.58 -6.20
N ASN A 408 -21.58 -15.19 -5.27
CA ASN A 408 -20.69 -16.32 -5.50
C ASN A 408 -21.41 -17.60 -5.08
N LEU A 409 -21.84 -18.39 -6.06
CA LEU A 409 -22.67 -19.57 -5.85
C LEU A 409 -21.90 -20.75 -5.27
N TYR A 410 -20.60 -20.81 -5.52
CA TYR A 410 -19.73 -21.90 -5.06
C TYR A 410 -19.31 -21.74 -3.60
N ASN A 411 -19.00 -20.51 -3.18
CA ASN A 411 -18.66 -20.22 -1.79
C ASN A 411 -19.89 -19.91 -0.91
N ASP A 412 -21.08 -19.85 -1.51
CA ASP A 412 -22.34 -19.42 -0.89
C ASP A 412 -22.19 -18.07 -0.14
N ASN A 413 -21.60 -17.08 -0.83
CA ASN A 413 -21.39 -15.75 -0.29
C ASN A 413 -21.52 -14.65 -1.36
N ASN A 414 -21.29 -13.38 -0.98
CA ASN A 414 -21.19 -12.29 -1.96
C ASN A 414 -19.73 -11.94 -2.22
N ASP A 415 -19.41 -11.66 -3.48
CA ASP A 415 -18.19 -10.98 -3.90
C ASP A 415 -18.48 -9.48 -3.99
N ILE A 416 -17.78 -8.68 -3.18
CA ILE A 416 -17.95 -7.24 -3.04
C ILE A 416 -16.62 -6.56 -3.37
N VAL A 417 -16.60 -5.85 -4.49
CA VAL A 417 -15.40 -5.19 -5.02
C VAL A 417 -15.62 -3.70 -5.17
N VAL A 418 -14.58 -2.89 -4.98
CA VAL A 418 -14.70 -1.43 -5.15
C VAL A 418 -14.92 -1.10 -6.64
N ALA A 419 -15.98 -0.36 -6.93
CA ALA A 419 -16.28 0.19 -8.25
C ALA A 419 -15.35 1.37 -8.52
N SER A 420 -14.65 1.34 -9.65
CA SER A 420 -13.73 2.42 -10.01
C SER A 420 -14.46 3.74 -10.24
N LYS A 421 -14.00 4.81 -9.57
CA LYS A 421 -14.35 6.19 -9.90
C LYS A 421 -13.52 6.64 -11.10
N ALA A 422 -14.16 7.26 -12.07
CA ALA A 422 -13.53 7.81 -13.26
C ALA A 422 -13.88 9.29 -13.40
N THR A 423 -13.04 10.06 -14.08
CA THR A 423 -13.32 11.46 -14.41
C THR A 423 -13.47 11.64 -15.92
N GLY A 424 -14.40 12.50 -16.33
CA GLY A 424 -14.61 12.77 -17.75
C GLY A 424 -15.49 13.98 -18.00
N THR A 425 -15.33 14.58 -19.17
CA THR A 425 -16.22 15.66 -19.62
C THR A 425 -17.54 15.08 -20.10
N VAL A 426 -18.65 15.60 -19.57
CA VAL A 426 -19.99 15.33 -20.07
C VAL A 426 -20.14 16.05 -21.41
N GLU A 427 -20.19 15.30 -22.51
CA GLU A 427 -20.28 15.86 -23.86
C GLU A 427 -21.72 16.13 -24.28
N ALA A 428 -22.65 15.26 -23.86
CA ALA A 428 -24.06 15.36 -24.22
C ALA A 428 -24.97 14.65 -23.21
N THR A 429 -26.25 15.04 -23.20
CA THR A 429 -27.30 14.34 -22.45
C THR A 429 -28.51 14.12 -23.34
N LYS A 430 -29.27 13.03 -23.13
CA LYS A 430 -30.47 12.70 -23.90
C LYS A 430 -31.61 12.25 -22.99
N ASP A 431 -32.74 12.94 -23.04
CA ASP A 431 -33.93 12.56 -22.28
C ASP A 431 -34.58 11.28 -22.83
N LYS A 432 -35.03 10.42 -21.91
CA LYS A 432 -35.81 9.20 -22.16
C LYS A 432 -37.12 9.25 -21.36
N THR A 433 -37.98 8.26 -21.55
CA THR A 433 -39.25 8.18 -20.81
C THR A 433 -38.98 7.85 -19.35
N GLY A 434 -38.89 8.88 -18.49
CA GLY A 434 -38.71 8.75 -17.04
C GLY A 434 -37.26 8.72 -16.57
N TRP A 435 -36.28 8.80 -17.48
CA TRP A 435 -34.84 8.75 -17.16
C TRP A 435 -33.97 9.47 -18.22
N LYS A 436 -32.64 9.54 -18.06
CA LYS A 436 -31.69 10.20 -18.97
C LYS A 436 -30.49 9.34 -19.35
N GLN A 437 -29.93 9.58 -20.55
CA GLN A 437 -28.61 9.09 -20.95
C GLN A 437 -27.58 10.21 -20.87
N TYR A 438 -26.36 9.87 -20.47
CA TYR A 438 -25.21 10.77 -20.38
C TYR A 438 -24.12 10.26 -21.31
N GLN A 439 -23.57 11.16 -22.12
CA GLN A 439 -22.37 10.90 -22.89
C GLN A 439 -21.19 11.50 -22.13
N ILE A 440 -20.30 10.67 -21.63
CA ILE A 440 -19.09 11.10 -20.92
C ILE A 440 -17.89 10.62 -21.75
N GLY A 441 -17.11 11.57 -22.26
CA GLY A 441 -16.16 11.29 -23.34
C GLY A 441 -16.88 10.71 -24.58
N ASP A 442 -16.39 9.58 -25.07
CA ASP A 442 -16.95 8.92 -26.26
C ASP A 442 -18.10 7.93 -25.94
N GLU A 443 -18.33 7.62 -24.66
CA GLU A 443 -19.23 6.54 -24.22
C GLU A 443 -20.58 7.07 -23.74
N TRP A 444 -21.64 6.29 -24.02
CA TRP A 444 -23.00 6.57 -23.57
C TRP A 444 -23.38 5.66 -22.41
N PHE A 445 -23.78 6.26 -21.30
CA PHE A 445 -24.29 5.56 -20.12
C PHE A 445 -25.77 5.84 -19.92
N ASN A 446 -26.52 4.80 -19.53
CA ASN A 446 -27.89 4.95 -19.09
C ASN A 446 -27.90 5.29 -17.60
N GLU A 447 -28.73 6.24 -17.15
CA GLU A 447 -28.85 6.43 -15.70
C GLU A 447 -29.52 5.22 -15.04
N THR A 448 -29.03 4.87 -13.86
CA THR A 448 -29.63 3.85 -12.99
C THR A 448 -31.05 4.23 -12.55
N ASP A 449 -31.77 3.28 -11.97
CA ASP A 449 -33.09 3.53 -11.40
C ASP A 449 -33.04 4.55 -10.24
N SER A 450 -34.20 5.10 -9.88
CA SER A 450 -34.27 6.15 -8.86
C SER A 450 -33.86 5.73 -7.44
N SER A 451 -33.80 4.43 -7.12
CA SER A 451 -33.41 3.92 -5.79
C SER A 451 -31.92 4.03 -5.55
N ASN A 452 -31.13 3.84 -6.60
CA ASN A 452 -29.66 3.77 -6.53
C ASN A 452 -28.97 4.97 -7.20
N LYS A 453 -29.75 5.95 -7.67
CA LYS A 453 -29.25 7.13 -8.38
C LYS A 453 -28.67 8.18 -7.43
N ASP A 454 -27.39 8.46 -7.60
CA ASP A 454 -26.66 9.57 -6.98
C ASP A 454 -25.98 10.43 -8.05
N ILE A 455 -26.78 10.92 -9.00
CA ILE A 455 -26.31 11.77 -10.12
C ILE A 455 -26.73 13.20 -9.85
N ASN A 456 -25.75 14.08 -9.64
CA ASN A 456 -25.96 15.48 -9.37
C ASN A 456 -26.60 16.19 -10.58
N THR A 457 -27.51 17.11 -10.30
CA THR A 457 -28.23 17.89 -11.32
C THR A 457 -27.33 18.85 -12.11
N ASN A 458 -26.14 19.18 -11.59
CA ASN A 458 -25.13 20.02 -12.25
C ASN A 458 -24.34 19.28 -13.34
N VAL A 459 -24.41 17.93 -13.39
CA VAL A 459 -23.75 17.07 -14.39
C VAL A 459 -24.47 17.27 -15.72
N LYS A 460 -23.98 18.23 -16.49
CA LYS A 460 -24.58 18.72 -17.74
C LYS A 460 -23.50 18.90 -18.81
N PRO A 461 -23.87 19.00 -20.10
CA PRO A 461 -22.90 19.14 -21.18
C PRO A 461 -21.89 20.28 -20.95
N GLY A 462 -20.60 19.98 -21.11
CA GLY A 462 -19.46 20.89 -20.91
C GLY A 462 -18.88 20.90 -19.49
N VAL A 463 -19.41 20.10 -18.57
CA VAL A 463 -18.89 19.93 -17.20
C VAL A 463 -18.00 18.70 -17.12
N GLU A 464 -16.86 18.83 -16.47
CA GLU A 464 -16.05 17.68 -16.04
C GLU A 464 -16.68 17.10 -14.77
N ALA A 465 -16.88 15.80 -14.75
CA ALA A 465 -17.53 15.08 -13.67
C ALA A 465 -16.72 13.85 -13.27
N GLU A 466 -16.69 13.58 -11.98
CA GLU A 466 -16.32 12.28 -11.43
C GLU A 466 -17.58 11.42 -11.46
N TYR A 467 -17.43 10.15 -11.82
CA TYR A 467 -18.57 9.25 -11.99
C TYR A 467 -18.22 7.80 -11.69
N VAL A 468 -19.24 7.02 -11.34
CA VAL A 468 -19.20 5.57 -11.24
C VAL A 468 -20.20 5.00 -12.23
N ALA A 469 -19.69 4.25 -13.20
CA ALA A 469 -20.49 3.52 -14.16
C ALA A 469 -20.10 2.04 -14.18
N VAL A 470 -21.10 1.16 -14.19
CA VAL A 470 -20.93 -0.30 -14.21
C VAL A 470 -21.84 -0.85 -15.30
N ASN A 471 -21.28 -1.66 -16.19
CA ASN A 471 -22.00 -2.32 -17.30
C ASN A 471 -22.88 -1.36 -18.12
N GLY A 472 -22.38 -0.15 -18.44
CA GLY A 472 -23.10 0.86 -19.20
C GLY A 472 -24.18 1.62 -18.43
N ILE A 473 -24.31 1.40 -17.12
CA ILE A 473 -25.21 2.12 -16.22
C ILE A 473 -24.44 3.11 -15.36
N LEU A 474 -24.87 4.37 -15.34
CA LEU A 474 -24.34 5.45 -14.51
C LEU A 474 -25.08 5.46 -13.16
N PHE A 475 -24.34 5.26 -12.06
CA PHE A 475 -24.89 5.24 -10.70
C PHE A 475 -24.61 6.52 -9.94
N TYR A 476 -23.38 7.00 -10.05
CA TYR A 476 -22.91 8.25 -9.44
C TYR A 476 -22.35 9.15 -10.51
N ALA A 477 -22.65 10.45 -10.42
CA ALA A 477 -21.84 11.45 -11.08
C ALA A 477 -21.97 12.79 -10.36
N ASP A 478 -20.84 13.45 -10.12
CA ASP A 478 -20.79 14.79 -9.57
C ASP A 478 -19.76 15.66 -10.30
N LYS A 479 -19.99 16.96 -10.31
CA LYS A 479 -19.09 17.94 -10.92
C LYS A 479 -17.76 17.95 -10.19
N THR A 480 -16.68 17.78 -10.93
CA THR A 480 -15.35 18.03 -10.41
C THR A 480 -15.07 19.53 -10.47
N SER A 481 -15.10 20.19 -9.31
CA SER A 481 -14.43 21.48 -9.13
C SER A 481 -12.93 21.19 -9.21
N ALA A 482 -12.21 21.80 -10.15
CA ALA A 482 -10.77 21.52 -10.34
C ALA A 482 -9.98 21.97 -9.09
N GLY A 483 -9.83 21.07 -8.11
CA GLY A 483 -9.34 21.31 -6.74
C GLY A 483 -10.34 20.79 -5.72
N SER A 484 -10.13 19.58 -5.19
CA SER A 484 -11.08 18.84 -4.34
C SER A 484 -11.39 19.50 -2.99
N ASP A 485 -10.70 20.57 -2.61
CA ASP A 485 -10.85 21.29 -1.34
C ASP A 485 -11.13 22.81 -1.51
N LYS A 486 -11.31 23.29 -2.75
CA LYS A 486 -11.48 24.72 -3.07
C LYS A 486 -12.54 24.98 -4.13
N LEU A 487 -13.25 26.09 -3.98
CA LEU A 487 -14.23 26.56 -4.95
C LEU A 487 -13.53 27.30 -6.11
N THR A 488 -13.45 26.66 -7.29
CA THR A 488 -12.58 27.15 -8.40
C THR A 488 -13.32 27.63 -9.66
N ASP A 489 -14.58 27.30 -9.81
CA ASP A 489 -15.47 27.65 -10.92
C ASP A 489 -16.38 28.86 -10.62
N VAL A 490 -16.22 29.44 -9.43
CA VAL A 490 -16.90 30.66 -8.99
C VAL A 490 -15.89 31.81 -8.88
N LEU A 491 -16.36 33.02 -9.16
CA LEU A 491 -15.62 34.26 -8.92
C LEU A 491 -16.52 35.33 -8.32
N PHE A 492 -15.90 36.29 -7.65
CA PHE A 492 -16.56 37.48 -7.11
C PHE A 492 -16.26 38.69 -7.98
N VAL A 493 -17.30 39.39 -8.47
CA VAL A 493 -17.15 40.59 -9.29
C VAL A 493 -16.97 41.81 -8.40
N SER A 494 -15.77 42.35 -8.37
CA SER A 494 -15.44 43.56 -7.62
C SER A 494 -15.93 44.82 -8.35
N TYR A 495 -15.82 44.84 -9.68
CA TYR A 495 -15.97 46.07 -10.46
C TYR A 495 -16.18 45.78 -11.96
N VAL A 496 -17.02 46.54 -12.67
CA VAL A 496 -17.34 46.34 -14.11
C VAL A 496 -17.31 47.68 -14.86
N GLY A 497 -16.64 47.75 -16.02
CA GLY A 497 -16.84 48.83 -17.00
C GLY A 497 -16.49 50.26 -16.57
N GLN A 498 -15.67 50.43 -15.54
CA GLN A 498 -15.28 51.73 -14.98
C GLN A 498 -13.76 51.70 -14.64
N ASP A 499 -13.16 52.73 -14.01
CA ASP A 499 -11.73 52.76 -13.59
C ASP A 499 -10.73 52.35 -14.70
N GLY A 500 -10.95 52.86 -15.91
CA GLY A 500 -10.11 52.55 -17.07
C GLY A 500 -10.41 51.23 -17.79
N LEU A 501 -11.44 50.50 -17.37
CA LEU A 501 -11.98 49.31 -18.06
C LEU A 501 -13.06 49.68 -19.07
N SER A 502 -13.20 48.90 -20.14
CA SER A 502 -14.38 48.97 -21.02
C SER A 502 -15.57 48.19 -20.45
N ASN A 503 -16.79 48.49 -20.90
CA ASN A 503 -18.04 47.91 -20.37
C ASN A 503 -18.14 46.37 -20.47
N ASP A 504 -17.28 45.77 -21.30
CA ASP A 504 -17.10 44.33 -21.49
C ASP A 504 -15.92 43.77 -20.68
N GLN A 505 -15.41 44.51 -19.69
CA GLN A 505 -14.34 44.07 -18.79
C GLN A 505 -14.75 44.21 -17.32
N ALA A 506 -14.28 43.27 -16.50
CA ALA A 506 -14.52 43.26 -15.07
C ALA A 506 -13.23 42.95 -14.29
N ARG A 507 -13.08 43.55 -13.10
CA ARG A 507 -12.13 43.10 -12.09
C ARG A 507 -12.82 42.12 -11.16
N VAL A 508 -12.18 41.00 -10.92
CA VAL A 508 -12.71 39.88 -10.14
C VAL A 508 -11.69 39.41 -9.11
N MET A 509 -12.18 38.74 -8.07
CA MET A 509 -11.38 37.93 -7.16
C MET A 509 -11.95 36.52 -7.13
N PHE A 510 -11.09 35.52 -7.27
CA PHE A 510 -11.44 34.14 -7.04
C PHE A 510 -11.45 33.85 -5.53
N PRO A 511 -12.21 32.84 -5.05
CA PRO A 511 -12.24 32.49 -3.63
C PRO A 511 -10.85 32.31 -3.01
N ASN A 512 -9.90 31.73 -3.75
CA ASN A 512 -8.50 31.59 -3.33
C ASN A 512 -7.70 32.91 -3.17
N GLY A 513 -8.33 34.06 -3.40
CA GLY A 513 -7.74 35.39 -3.28
C GLY A 513 -7.09 35.95 -4.55
N ASP A 514 -6.97 35.14 -5.61
CA ASP A 514 -6.39 35.59 -6.88
C ASP A 514 -7.23 36.70 -7.50
N LYS A 515 -6.56 37.76 -7.96
CA LYS A 515 -7.21 38.90 -8.62
C LYS A 515 -6.97 38.84 -10.12
N ALA A 516 -8.01 39.10 -10.91
CA ALA A 516 -7.90 39.16 -12.36
C ALA A 516 -8.71 40.31 -12.97
N THR A 517 -8.27 40.76 -14.14
CA THR A 517 -9.12 41.53 -15.06
C THR A 517 -9.54 40.59 -16.20
N ILE A 518 -10.84 40.37 -16.33
CA ILE A 518 -11.43 39.44 -17.31
C ILE A 518 -12.16 40.19 -18.41
N ASN A 519 -12.20 39.61 -19.61
CA ASN A 519 -13.09 40.08 -20.69
C ASN A 519 -14.38 39.27 -20.64
N LEU A 520 -15.51 39.95 -20.53
CA LEU A 520 -16.83 39.36 -20.46
C LEU A 520 -17.30 39.01 -21.87
N LYS A 521 -17.79 37.78 -22.06
CA LYS A 521 -18.48 37.35 -23.29
C LYS A 521 -19.73 38.20 -23.54
N ASN A 522 -20.44 38.54 -22.46
CA ASN A 522 -21.65 39.35 -22.45
C ASN A 522 -21.63 40.33 -21.27
N THR A 523 -22.29 41.49 -21.39
CA THR A 523 -22.47 42.44 -20.26
C THR A 523 -23.59 42.01 -19.30
N TYR A 524 -24.10 40.79 -19.45
CA TYR A 524 -25.16 40.15 -18.67
C TYR A 524 -24.72 38.73 -18.35
N PHE A 525 -25.19 38.18 -17.24
CA PHE A 525 -24.96 36.77 -16.92
C PHE A 525 -26.03 35.89 -17.56
N THR A 526 -25.74 34.61 -17.74
CA THR A 526 -26.70 33.58 -18.15
C THR A 526 -27.30 32.90 -16.94
N GLN A 527 -28.58 32.54 -17.01
CA GLN A 527 -29.24 31.70 -16.01
C GLN A 527 -28.72 30.25 -16.14
N GLN A 528 -28.89 29.43 -15.10
CA GLN A 528 -28.48 28.01 -15.11
C GLN A 528 -29.16 27.17 -16.20
N ASN A 529 -30.34 27.58 -16.67
CA ASN A 529 -31.06 26.96 -17.78
C ASN A 529 -30.61 27.47 -19.18
N GLY A 530 -29.58 28.32 -19.24
CA GLY A 530 -29.05 28.91 -20.47
C GLY A 530 -29.76 30.21 -20.92
N ASP A 531 -30.81 30.65 -20.24
CA ASP A 531 -31.52 31.88 -20.59
C ASP A 531 -30.67 33.13 -20.30
N LYS A 532 -30.97 34.22 -21.00
CA LYS A 532 -30.36 35.53 -20.74
C LYS A 532 -30.83 36.09 -19.39
N GLY A 533 -29.90 36.36 -18.49
CA GLY A 533 -30.12 37.02 -17.20
C GLY A 533 -30.08 38.55 -17.28
N THR A 534 -29.84 39.19 -16.12
CA THR A 534 -29.74 40.65 -15.99
C THR A 534 -28.29 41.13 -16.16
N ALA A 535 -28.07 42.44 -16.13
CA ALA A 535 -26.72 43.01 -16.25
C ALA A 535 -25.82 42.53 -15.11
N ILE A 536 -24.55 42.24 -15.43
CA ILE A 536 -23.53 41.89 -14.44
C ILE A 536 -23.26 43.14 -13.59
N VAL A 537 -23.29 42.98 -12.26
CA VAL A 537 -23.06 44.09 -11.32
C VAL A 537 -21.94 43.75 -10.33
N PRO A 538 -21.21 44.75 -9.81
CA PRO A 538 -20.30 44.58 -8.69
C PRO A 538 -20.97 44.01 -7.44
N GLY A 539 -20.18 43.41 -6.54
CA GLY A 539 -20.63 42.96 -5.22
C GLY A 539 -21.42 41.65 -5.26
N GLN A 540 -21.12 40.75 -6.20
CA GLN A 540 -21.83 39.48 -6.39
C GLN A 540 -20.90 38.36 -6.87
N PHE A 541 -21.20 37.14 -6.44
CA PHE A 541 -20.60 35.93 -6.99
C PHE A 541 -21.31 35.48 -8.27
N TYR A 542 -20.53 34.89 -9.17
CA TYR A 542 -21.01 34.20 -10.37
C TYR A 542 -20.19 32.93 -10.59
N GLU A 543 -20.84 31.87 -11.07
CA GLU A 543 -20.13 30.78 -11.75
C GLU A 543 -19.58 31.34 -13.07
N TYR A 544 -18.45 30.83 -13.55
CA TYR A 544 -17.91 31.23 -14.84
C TYR A 544 -17.53 30.04 -15.72
N SER A 545 -17.71 30.21 -17.03
CA SER A 545 -17.11 29.36 -18.05
C SER A 545 -16.14 30.20 -18.90
N LYS A 546 -14.93 29.67 -19.12
CA LYS A 546 -13.88 30.35 -19.88
C LYS A 546 -13.73 29.74 -21.26
N SER A 547 -13.89 30.57 -22.30
CA SER A 547 -13.61 30.19 -23.68
C SER A 547 -12.58 31.15 -24.28
N GLY A 548 -11.37 30.65 -24.54
CA GLY A 548 -10.24 31.47 -24.96
C GLY A 548 -9.91 32.56 -23.94
N SER A 549 -9.99 33.83 -24.35
CA SER A 549 -9.74 35.00 -23.49
C SER A 549 -11.02 35.63 -22.90
N THR A 550 -12.19 35.02 -23.11
CA THR A 550 -13.49 35.53 -22.68
C THR A 550 -14.13 34.65 -21.62
N TYR A 551 -14.83 35.30 -20.68
CA TYR A 551 -15.53 34.68 -19.57
C TYR A 551 -17.04 34.87 -19.75
N GLU A 552 -17.79 33.78 -19.74
CA GLU A 552 -19.24 33.79 -19.60
C GLU A 552 -19.58 33.62 -18.14
N LEU A 553 -20.28 34.60 -17.55
CA LEU A 553 -20.72 34.52 -16.17
C LEU A 553 -22.14 33.94 -16.11
N ILE A 554 -22.36 33.06 -15.14
CA ILE A 554 -23.58 32.28 -14.95
C ILE A 554 -24.11 32.56 -13.53
N ALA A 555 -25.44 32.66 -13.39
CA ALA A 555 -26.09 32.81 -12.10
C ALA A 555 -25.83 31.59 -11.21
N LEU A 556 -25.65 31.79 -9.90
CA LEU A 556 -25.51 30.67 -8.98
C LEU A 556 -26.84 29.92 -8.76
N ALA A 557 -26.79 28.59 -8.67
CA ALA A 557 -27.80 27.73 -8.06
C ALA A 557 -27.52 27.51 -6.57
N SER A 558 -28.59 27.27 -5.79
CA SER A 558 -28.56 26.95 -4.36
C SER A 558 -28.95 25.49 -4.07
N THR A 559 -28.82 24.62 -5.08
CA THR A 559 -28.99 23.17 -4.86
C THR A 559 -27.79 22.69 -4.03
N ALA A 560 -28.02 21.76 -3.11
CA ALA A 560 -26.93 21.12 -2.37
C ALA A 560 -25.90 20.53 -3.34
N ASP A 561 -24.62 20.69 -2.99
CA ASP A 561 -23.44 20.15 -3.66
C ASP A 561 -23.36 20.53 -5.16
N PHE A 562 -23.93 21.67 -5.54
CA PHE A 562 -23.98 22.07 -6.94
C PHE A 562 -22.60 22.48 -7.51
N TYR A 563 -21.60 22.73 -6.68
CA TYR A 563 -20.25 23.12 -7.10
C TYR A 563 -19.21 22.12 -6.56
N GLY A 564 -19.47 20.82 -6.74
CA GLY A 564 -18.81 19.76 -5.99
C GLY A 564 -19.29 19.81 -4.54
N ASP A 565 -18.39 19.69 -3.58
CA ASP A 565 -18.73 19.67 -2.13
C ASP A 565 -19.20 21.03 -1.57
N PHE A 566 -19.39 22.04 -2.41
CA PHE A 566 -19.81 23.38 -2.01
C PHE A 566 -21.28 23.65 -2.36
N THR A 567 -22.02 24.16 -1.38
CA THR A 567 -23.41 24.61 -1.53
C THR A 567 -23.49 26.13 -1.39
N TYR A 568 -24.12 26.82 -2.36
CA TYR A 568 -24.35 28.26 -2.26
C TYR A 568 -25.62 28.57 -1.47
N GLU A 569 -25.48 29.26 -0.35
CA GLU A 569 -26.58 29.55 0.58
C GLU A 569 -27.19 30.95 0.37
N GLY A 570 -26.67 31.73 -0.57
CA GLY A 570 -27.19 33.06 -0.84
C GLY A 570 -26.65 34.13 0.10
N LYS A 571 -27.43 35.18 0.32
CA LYS A 571 -27.06 36.34 1.13
C LYS A 571 -27.77 36.27 2.47
N GLU A 572 -27.00 36.05 3.52
CA GLU A 572 -27.51 35.97 4.89
C GLU A 572 -26.74 36.91 5.82
N ASP A 573 -27.20 37.03 7.06
CA ASP A 573 -26.62 37.93 8.06
C ASP A 573 -25.37 37.31 8.71
N LEU A 574 -24.25 38.03 8.66
CA LEU A 574 -23.09 37.82 9.52
C LEU A 574 -23.47 38.20 10.96
N ASP A 575 -23.30 37.30 11.92
CA ASP A 575 -23.63 37.63 13.30
C ASP A 575 -22.69 38.71 13.87
N THR A 576 -23.17 39.37 14.92
CA THR A 576 -22.46 40.40 15.68
C THR A 576 -21.10 39.97 16.22
N ALA A 577 -20.91 38.67 16.52
CA ALA A 577 -19.62 38.11 16.92
C ALA A 577 -18.68 37.80 15.73
N GLY A 578 -19.17 37.88 14.49
CA GLY A 578 -18.38 37.63 13.28
C GLY A 578 -17.99 36.16 13.08
N ASP A 579 -18.60 35.22 13.81
CA ASP A 579 -18.22 33.80 13.86
C ASP A 579 -19.19 32.85 13.15
N LYS A 580 -20.33 33.36 12.68
CA LYS A 580 -21.34 32.62 11.90
C LYS A 580 -22.01 33.51 10.86
N VAL A 581 -22.48 32.89 9.78
CA VAL A 581 -23.41 33.47 8.82
C VAL A 581 -24.71 32.69 8.94
N ASP A 582 -25.83 33.36 9.24
CA ASP A 582 -27.08 32.74 9.72
C ASP A 582 -26.84 31.73 10.86
N THR A 583 -26.96 30.44 10.56
CA THR A 583 -26.81 29.33 11.50
C THR A 583 -25.51 28.56 11.31
N ASP A 584 -24.78 28.83 10.23
CA ASP A 584 -23.55 28.14 9.85
C ASP A 584 -22.33 28.83 10.47
N ARG A 585 -21.56 28.08 11.26
CA ARG A 585 -20.29 28.57 11.83
C ARG A 585 -19.27 28.77 10.71
N ILE A 586 -18.52 29.87 10.79
CA ILE A 586 -17.46 30.20 9.84
C ILE A 586 -16.23 29.35 10.17
N SER A 587 -15.79 28.56 9.19
CA SER A 587 -14.53 27.81 9.28
C SER A 587 -13.36 28.79 9.43
N ASP A 588 -12.35 28.43 10.22
CA ASP A 588 -11.12 29.23 10.30
C ASP A 588 -10.38 29.31 8.96
N SER A 589 -10.44 28.23 8.19
CA SER A 589 -9.86 28.13 6.84
C SER A 589 -10.74 28.74 5.76
N ALA A 590 -11.89 29.33 6.10
CA ALA A 590 -12.81 29.89 5.13
C ALA A 590 -12.15 30.98 4.28
N ASP A 591 -12.44 31.00 2.98
CA ASP A 591 -12.03 32.06 2.07
C ASP A 591 -12.96 33.27 2.21
N VAL A 592 -12.47 34.36 2.79
CA VAL A 592 -13.27 35.57 3.04
C VAL A 592 -12.85 36.70 2.12
N ILE A 593 -13.77 37.11 1.26
CA ILE A 593 -13.62 38.27 0.38
C ILE A 593 -14.22 39.50 1.06
N VAL A 594 -13.37 40.43 1.45
CA VAL A 594 -13.79 41.75 1.94
C VAL A 594 -13.84 42.71 0.77
N TRP A 595 -15.03 43.24 0.46
CA TRP A 595 -15.26 44.21 -0.62
C TRP A 595 -15.74 45.54 -0.05
N THR A 596 -15.28 46.65 -0.63
CA THR A 596 -15.79 47.98 -0.31
C THR A 596 -16.12 48.76 -1.57
N THR A 597 -17.10 49.65 -1.47
CA THR A 597 -17.59 50.50 -2.56
C THR A 597 -17.85 51.93 -2.07
N ASP A 598 -17.88 52.89 -2.97
CA ASP A 598 -18.39 54.25 -2.70
C ASP A 598 -19.92 54.38 -2.86
N SER A 599 -20.60 53.30 -3.26
CA SER A 599 -22.02 53.27 -3.61
C SER A 599 -22.78 52.12 -2.92
N HIS A 600 -22.67 52.05 -1.59
CA HIS A 600 -23.31 51.06 -0.73
C HIS A 600 -24.80 50.86 -1.05
N GLY A 601 -25.26 49.61 -1.08
CA GLY A 601 -26.67 49.25 -1.38
C GLY A 601 -27.13 49.51 -2.82
N THR A 602 -26.31 50.16 -3.67
CA THR A 602 -26.56 50.31 -5.11
C THR A 602 -25.33 49.94 -5.95
N PRO A 603 -24.88 48.67 -5.93
CA PRO A 603 -23.58 48.26 -6.48
C PRO A 603 -23.42 48.55 -7.97
N ALA A 604 -24.52 48.63 -8.73
CA ALA A 604 -24.52 49.02 -10.14
C ALA A 604 -23.98 50.44 -10.42
N ASN A 605 -23.93 51.31 -9.41
CA ASN A 605 -23.43 52.68 -9.52
C ASN A 605 -21.99 52.86 -8.98
N THR A 606 -21.34 51.78 -8.56
CA THR A 606 -20.00 51.81 -7.95
C THR A 606 -19.00 52.51 -8.87
N THR A 607 -18.38 53.60 -8.38
CA THR A 607 -17.31 54.31 -9.09
C THR A 607 -15.93 54.11 -8.47
N LYS A 608 -15.87 53.60 -7.23
CA LYS A 608 -14.63 53.13 -6.58
C LYS A 608 -14.91 51.85 -5.84
N ALA A 609 -14.05 50.86 -6.02
CA ALA A 609 -14.08 49.63 -5.23
C ALA A 609 -12.68 49.16 -4.90
N ASP A 610 -12.57 48.46 -3.78
CA ASP A 610 -11.35 47.79 -3.36
C ASP A 610 -11.73 46.42 -2.76
N ILE A 611 -10.80 45.47 -2.86
CA ILE A 611 -11.01 44.07 -2.46
C ILE A 611 -9.77 43.48 -1.79
N LYS A 612 -10.02 42.66 -0.77
CA LYS A 612 -8.98 41.92 -0.06
C LYS A 612 -9.52 40.54 0.28
N HIS A 613 -8.65 39.55 0.14
CA HIS A 613 -8.86 38.21 0.67
C HIS A 613 -8.25 38.14 2.06
N ILE A 614 -9.02 37.57 2.99
CA ILE A 614 -8.63 37.22 4.35
C ILE A 614 -9.19 35.82 4.65
N THR A 615 -8.78 35.21 5.76
CA THR A 615 -9.38 33.94 6.19
C THR A 615 -10.57 34.15 7.14
N GLY A 616 -11.40 33.12 7.33
CA GLY A 616 -12.47 33.14 8.33
C GLY A 616 -11.95 33.42 9.74
N LYS A 617 -10.76 32.91 10.06
CA LYS A 617 -10.03 33.24 11.29
C LYS A 617 -9.69 34.72 11.41
N GLN A 618 -9.16 35.32 10.35
CA GLN A 618 -8.82 36.74 10.33
C GLN A 618 -10.06 37.62 10.47
N LEU A 619 -11.18 37.24 9.84
CA LEU A 619 -12.47 37.91 10.02
C LEU A 619 -12.92 37.86 11.49
N LYS A 620 -12.93 36.67 12.11
CA LYS A 620 -13.30 36.47 13.52
C LYS A 620 -12.41 37.26 14.46
N ALA A 621 -11.10 37.30 14.21
CA ALA A 621 -10.14 38.06 15.01
C ALA A 621 -10.44 39.57 14.97
N LEU A 622 -10.62 40.12 13.76
CA LEU A 622 -10.93 41.55 13.56
C LEU A 622 -12.24 41.98 14.26
N VAL A 623 -13.22 41.08 14.40
CA VAL A 623 -14.48 41.37 15.09
C VAL A 623 -14.35 41.16 16.61
N SER A 624 -13.75 40.05 17.03
CA SER A 624 -13.65 39.69 18.46
C SER A 624 -12.71 40.57 19.27
N ASP A 625 -11.68 41.15 18.65
CA ASP A 625 -10.76 42.10 19.31
C ASP A 625 -11.28 43.55 19.32
N GLY A 626 -12.43 43.80 18.67
CA GLY A 626 -13.07 45.11 18.56
C GLY A 626 -12.45 46.05 17.53
N THR A 627 -11.62 45.53 16.62
CA THR A 627 -11.07 46.31 15.49
C THR A 627 -12.15 46.68 14.48
N LEU A 628 -13.13 45.79 14.27
CA LEU A 628 -14.31 45.97 13.43
C LEU A 628 -15.58 45.59 14.21
N ASP A 629 -16.66 46.34 14.01
CA ASP A 629 -18.01 45.93 14.40
C ASP A 629 -18.81 45.45 13.17
N VAL A 630 -19.84 44.63 13.40
CA VAL A 630 -20.82 44.20 12.38
C VAL A 630 -22.10 45.04 12.52
N ASP A 631 -22.04 46.32 12.15
CA ASP A 631 -23.14 47.28 12.29
C ASP A 631 -23.37 48.20 11.07
N GLY A 632 -22.52 48.10 10.05
CA GLY A 632 -22.56 48.89 8.82
C GLY A 632 -22.20 50.37 8.99
N SER A 633 -21.72 50.79 10.17
CA SER A 633 -21.23 52.15 10.39
C SER A 633 -19.90 52.40 9.67
N SER A 634 -19.44 53.67 9.61
CA SER A 634 -18.22 54.00 8.86
C SER A 634 -17.00 53.26 9.42
N ASN A 635 -16.23 52.63 8.52
CA ASN A 635 -15.11 51.73 8.83
C ASN A 635 -15.50 50.44 9.58
N ASN A 636 -16.73 49.97 9.42
CA ASN A 636 -17.22 48.70 9.98
C ASN A 636 -17.85 47.82 8.89
N LEU A 637 -18.11 46.56 9.22
CA LEU A 637 -18.70 45.56 8.33
C LEU A 637 -20.23 45.72 8.28
N TYR A 638 -20.82 45.52 7.10
CA TYR A 638 -22.27 45.35 6.99
C TYR A 638 -22.68 43.97 7.46
N GLN A 639 -23.86 43.91 8.09
CA GLN A 639 -24.45 42.65 8.56
C GLN A 639 -24.81 41.71 7.42
N ALA A 640 -25.49 42.21 6.38
CA ALA A 640 -25.84 41.37 5.23
C ALA A 640 -24.59 41.03 4.41
N THR A 641 -24.29 39.74 4.28
CA THR A 641 -23.24 39.24 3.39
C THR A 641 -23.59 39.47 1.92
N LEU A 642 -22.57 39.39 1.06
CA LEU A 642 -22.72 39.49 -0.39
C LEU A 642 -22.91 38.12 -1.06
N GLY A 643 -22.85 37.05 -0.26
CA GLY A 643 -22.97 35.65 -0.65
C GLY A 643 -22.09 34.78 0.25
N TYR A 644 -22.50 33.55 0.54
CA TYR A 644 -21.61 32.55 1.15
C TYR A 644 -21.89 31.13 0.63
N PHE A 645 -20.90 30.26 0.83
CA PHE A 645 -20.94 28.84 0.51
C PHE A 645 -20.65 28.02 1.76
N THR A 646 -21.34 26.90 1.89
CA THR A 646 -21.09 25.87 2.88
C THR A 646 -20.38 24.68 2.25
N SER A 647 -19.54 23.99 3.03
CA SER A 647 -18.95 22.70 2.66
C SER A 647 -18.73 21.87 3.93
N ASP A 648 -18.47 20.57 3.76
CA ASP A 648 -17.92 19.76 4.85
C ASP A 648 -16.49 20.23 5.16
N VAL A 649 -16.25 20.55 6.43
CA VAL A 649 -14.91 20.84 6.99
C VAL A 649 -14.80 20.00 8.25
N ASP A 650 -13.92 19.01 8.22
CA ASP A 650 -13.67 18.05 9.31
C ASP A 650 -14.95 17.30 9.77
N GLY A 651 -15.81 16.91 8.82
CA GLY A 651 -17.05 16.17 9.08
C GLY A 651 -18.23 17.04 9.52
N LEU A 652 -18.10 18.36 9.41
CA LEU A 652 -19.11 19.33 9.84
C LEU A 652 -19.40 20.31 8.70
N ASN A 653 -20.70 20.56 8.44
CA ASN A 653 -21.09 21.61 7.50
C ASN A 653 -20.72 22.99 8.07
N ARG A 654 -19.90 23.75 7.34
CA ARG A 654 -19.34 25.05 7.76
C ARG A 654 -19.44 26.06 6.63
N ALA A 655 -19.56 27.35 6.97
CA ALA A 655 -19.38 28.41 6.00
C ALA A 655 -17.88 28.50 5.63
N SER A 656 -17.58 28.17 4.38
CA SER A 656 -16.21 27.93 3.87
C SER A 656 -15.77 28.95 2.82
N VAL A 657 -16.71 29.67 2.19
CA VAL A 657 -16.40 30.82 1.33
C VAL A 657 -17.41 31.92 1.63
N ILE A 658 -16.97 33.14 1.89
CA ILE A 658 -17.85 34.24 2.32
C ILE A 658 -17.43 35.53 1.63
N ALA A 659 -18.37 36.33 1.17
CA ALA A 659 -18.11 37.72 0.80
C ALA A 659 -18.82 38.69 1.75
N VAL A 660 -18.08 39.65 2.30
CA VAL A 660 -18.59 40.67 3.24
C VAL A 660 -18.35 42.06 2.69
N GLU A 661 -19.27 42.99 2.99
CA GLU A 661 -19.13 44.40 2.61
C GLU A 661 -18.55 45.22 3.76
N PHE A 662 -17.49 45.99 3.49
CA PHE A 662 -16.88 46.94 4.41
C PHE A 662 -17.24 48.38 4.03
N ASN A 663 -17.69 49.18 5.00
CA ASN A 663 -18.04 50.59 4.81
C ASN A 663 -16.79 51.51 4.83
N GLY A 664 -15.91 51.32 3.85
CA GLY A 664 -14.68 52.10 3.64
C GLY A 664 -14.80 53.19 2.57
N ASN A 665 -16.00 53.41 2.01
CA ASN A 665 -16.25 54.38 0.93
C ASN A 665 -15.31 54.17 -0.28
N GLY A 666 -15.15 52.91 -0.69
CA GLY A 666 -14.36 52.50 -1.87
C GLY A 666 -12.86 52.36 -1.63
N SER A 667 -12.41 52.27 -0.37
CA SER A 667 -11.01 52.05 0.02
C SER A 667 -10.96 51.22 1.30
N LEU A 668 -10.17 50.15 1.35
CA LEU A 668 -10.06 49.31 2.55
C LEU A 668 -9.22 49.98 3.66
N GLY A 669 -8.22 50.79 3.28
CA GLY A 669 -7.42 51.57 4.23
C GLY A 669 -6.54 50.72 5.16
N THR A 670 -5.92 51.38 6.15
CA THR A 670 -4.84 50.79 6.95
C THR A 670 -5.26 49.60 7.84
N THR A 671 -6.55 49.44 8.10
CA THR A 671 -7.11 48.32 8.88
C THR A 671 -6.82 46.97 8.21
N PHE A 672 -6.95 46.91 6.88
CA PHE A 672 -6.69 45.69 6.12
C PHE A 672 -5.25 45.62 5.55
N ASP A 673 -4.47 46.71 5.68
CA ASP A 673 -3.05 46.75 5.32
C ASP A 673 -2.13 46.19 6.43
N ASN A 674 -2.60 46.15 7.69
CA ASN A 674 -1.83 45.70 8.86
C ASN A 674 -2.59 44.64 9.67
N ILE A 675 -3.20 43.66 8.99
CA ILE A 675 -3.83 42.52 9.66
C ILE A 675 -2.72 41.73 10.37
N SER A 676 -2.59 41.89 11.69
CA SER A 676 -1.58 41.21 12.52
C SER A 676 -2.05 39.85 13.04
N SER A 677 -3.24 39.40 12.66
CA SER A 677 -3.75 38.09 13.06
C SER A 677 -3.09 37.02 12.19
N ASN A 678 -2.22 36.24 12.82
CA ASN A 678 -1.50 35.13 12.20
C ASN A 678 -2.50 34.18 11.53
N ALA A 679 -2.42 34.04 10.21
CA ALA A 679 -3.28 33.11 9.48
C ALA A 679 -2.96 31.67 9.89
N ASN A 680 -1.70 31.40 10.19
CA ASN A 680 -1.17 30.10 10.55
C ASN A 680 -0.34 30.18 11.84
N TYR A 681 -0.22 29.05 12.52
CA TYR A 681 0.63 28.90 13.70
C TYR A 681 1.56 27.70 13.55
N GLY A 682 2.65 27.74 14.30
CA GLY A 682 3.62 26.67 14.36
C GLY A 682 4.37 26.67 15.68
N PHE A 683 5.13 25.62 15.92
CA PHE A 683 5.94 25.45 17.11
C PHE A 683 7.42 25.43 16.75
N ILE A 684 8.22 26.33 17.32
CA ILE A 684 9.64 26.41 17.00
C ILE A 684 10.36 25.20 17.61
N THR A 685 10.93 24.38 16.74
CA THR A 685 11.61 23.13 17.09
C THR A 685 13.13 23.30 17.21
N LYS A 686 13.68 24.37 16.62
CA LYS A 686 15.10 24.73 16.70
C LYS A 686 15.31 26.23 16.82
N ASP A 687 16.24 26.63 17.69
CA ASP A 687 16.56 28.04 17.94
C ASP A 687 16.89 28.81 16.66
N ALA A 688 16.40 30.05 16.61
CA ALA A 688 16.77 30.98 15.56
C ALA A 688 18.26 31.31 15.60
N VAL A 689 18.85 31.39 14.40
CA VAL A 689 20.18 31.92 14.17
C VAL A 689 20.09 33.18 13.30
N LYS A 690 20.87 34.20 13.64
CA LYS A 690 20.97 35.41 12.83
C LYS A 690 21.80 35.21 11.56
N LEU A 691 21.22 35.54 10.42
CA LEU A 691 21.88 35.52 9.11
C LEU A 691 22.65 36.82 8.83
N SER A 692 23.58 36.77 7.88
CA SER A 692 24.44 37.90 7.49
C SER A 692 23.67 39.11 6.93
N ASN A 693 22.47 38.88 6.37
CA ASN A 693 21.56 39.92 5.88
C ASN A 693 20.68 40.54 6.98
N GLY A 694 20.81 40.07 8.23
CA GLY A 694 20.03 40.54 9.38
C GLY A 694 18.69 39.84 9.60
N ASN A 695 18.29 38.92 8.71
CA ASN A 695 17.14 38.03 8.92
C ASN A 695 17.49 36.93 9.93
N ILE A 696 16.46 36.19 10.37
CA ILE A 696 16.64 35.03 11.24
C ILE A 696 16.24 33.76 10.49
N LYS A 697 16.92 32.66 10.80
CA LYS A 697 16.61 31.32 10.29
C LYS A 697 16.32 30.38 11.45
N PHE A 698 15.20 29.67 11.41
CA PHE A 698 14.81 28.69 12.44
C PHE A 698 14.01 27.54 11.82
N THR A 699 13.80 26.48 12.60
CA THR A 699 12.93 25.36 12.20
C THR A 699 11.61 25.45 12.96
N VAL A 700 10.51 25.29 12.24
CA VAL A 700 9.15 25.35 12.77
C VAL A 700 8.40 24.10 12.37
N TRP A 701 7.69 23.51 13.34
CA TRP A 701 6.66 22.52 13.08
C TRP A 701 5.36 23.22 12.69
N THR A 702 4.85 22.95 11.49
CA THR A 702 3.64 23.59 10.94
C THR A 702 2.35 22.85 11.30
N GLY A 703 2.45 21.67 11.92
CA GLY A 703 1.33 20.73 12.11
C GLY A 703 1.40 19.55 11.14
N ALA A 704 2.05 19.71 9.99
CA ALA A 704 2.27 18.65 9.01
C ALA A 704 3.76 18.30 8.85
N GLU A 705 4.65 19.30 8.84
CA GLU A 705 6.07 19.08 8.62
C GLU A 705 6.97 20.06 9.41
N ASN A 706 8.24 19.69 9.59
CA ASN A 706 9.27 20.59 10.11
C ASN A 706 9.92 21.35 8.95
N VAL A 707 9.66 22.64 8.87
CA VAL A 707 10.18 23.50 7.80
C VAL A 707 11.28 24.39 8.33
N GLU A 708 12.43 24.45 7.64
CA GLU A 708 13.43 25.48 7.88
C GLU A 708 13.01 26.76 7.17
N VAL A 709 12.73 27.82 7.92
CA VAL A 709 12.20 29.07 7.39
C VAL A 709 13.13 30.25 7.66
N VAL A 710 13.05 31.25 6.78
CA VAL A 710 13.69 32.56 6.95
C VAL A 710 12.63 33.60 7.25
N ALA A 711 12.76 34.32 8.37
CA ALA A 711 11.89 35.44 8.72
C ALA A 711 12.64 36.78 8.66
N GLU A 712 12.00 37.80 8.10
CA GLU A 712 12.63 39.10 7.87
C GLU A 712 12.83 39.91 9.14
N LYS A 713 14.09 40.30 9.42
CA LYS A 713 14.48 41.32 10.43
C LYS A 713 13.87 41.18 11.84
N SER A 714 13.52 39.96 12.25
CA SER A 714 12.98 39.65 13.59
C SER A 714 14.07 39.50 14.67
N ARG A 715 13.69 39.59 15.95
CA ARG A 715 14.60 39.46 17.09
C ARG A 715 14.88 37.98 17.40
N GLU A 716 16.07 37.49 17.06
CA GLU A 716 16.54 36.11 17.28
C GLU A 716 16.18 35.54 18.67
N ASN A 717 16.38 36.31 19.75
CA ASN A 717 16.14 35.86 21.12
C ASN A 717 14.67 35.53 21.46
N ASP A 718 13.72 36.06 20.69
CA ASP A 718 12.30 35.76 20.91
C ASP A 718 11.93 34.40 20.28
N PHE A 719 12.65 33.99 19.23
CA PHE A 719 12.39 32.81 18.40
C PHE A 719 13.29 31.64 18.83
N THR A 720 13.16 31.18 20.07
CA THR A 720 13.87 29.97 20.51
C THR A 720 12.96 28.75 20.45
N LYS A 721 13.57 27.57 20.47
CA LYS A 721 12.91 26.29 20.68
C LYS A 721 11.91 26.37 21.83
N GLY A 722 10.74 25.77 21.64
CA GLY A 722 9.64 25.78 22.61
C GLY A 722 8.68 26.97 22.50
N THR A 723 8.89 27.87 21.54
CA THR A 723 8.06 29.07 21.35
C THR A 723 7.02 28.84 20.26
N ILE A 724 5.78 29.26 20.49
CA ILE A 724 4.73 29.32 19.47
C ILE A 724 5.02 30.50 18.54
N VAL A 725 4.99 30.28 17.24
CA VAL A 725 5.14 31.31 16.21
C VAL A 725 3.86 31.39 15.39
N GLY A 726 3.38 32.60 15.16
CA GLY A 726 2.33 32.85 14.19
C GLY A 726 2.89 33.50 12.92
N TYR A 727 2.27 33.26 11.78
CA TYR A 727 2.69 33.77 10.48
C TYR A 727 1.53 33.84 9.48
N THR A 728 1.72 34.58 8.38
CA THR A 728 0.72 34.68 7.31
C THR A 728 0.85 33.52 6.33
N ALA A 729 2.02 33.33 5.72
CA ALA A 729 2.29 32.27 4.76
C ALA A 729 3.78 31.87 4.78
N ILE A 730 4.08 30.70 4.21
CA ILE A 730 5.44 30.28 3.88
C ILE A 730 5.54 30.20 2.36
N ASN A 731 6.28 31.13 1.76
CA ASN A 731 6.43 31.23 0.31
C ASN A 731 7.81 30.72 -0.13
N ASP A 732 7.88 30.12 -1.31
CA ASP A 732 9.16 29.85 -1.97
C ASP A 732 9.68 31.11 -2.66
N GLU A 733 10.77 31.67 -2.14
CA GLU A 733 11.46 32.82 -2.74
C GLU A 733 12.92 32.47 -2.97
N ASP A 734 13.33 32.41 -4.25
CA ASP A 734 14.70 32.12 -4.67
C ASP A 734 15.29 30.83 -4.04
N GLY A 735 14.45 29.81 -3.85
CA GLY A 735 14.83 28.52 -3.27
C GLY A 735 14.93 28.50 -1.74
N ASN A 736 14.46 29.55 -1.06
CA ASN A 736 14.29 29.59 0.39
C ASN A 736 12.81 29.66 0.76
N LYS A 737 12.43 28.97 1.82
CA LYS A 737 11.10 29.09 2.44
C LYS A 737 11.07 30.36 3.30
N VAL A 738 10.41 31.41 2.81
CA VAL A 738 10.30 32.70 3.50
C VAL A 738 8.97 32.75 4.26
N MET A 739 9.05 32.90 5.59
CA MET A 739 7.88 33.06 6.45
C MET A 739 7.53 34.54 6.58
N THR A 740 6.38 34.91 6.04
CA THR A 740 5.91 36.30 6.04
C THR A 740 5.18 36.64 7.35
N ASP A 741 5.42 37.84 7.87
CA ASP A 741 4.82 38.36 9.11
C ASP A 741 5.02 37.44 10.33
N ALA A 742 6.18 36.80 10.45
CA ALA A 742 6.47 35.91 11.56
C ALA A 742 6.47 36.66 12.92
N VAL A 743 5.61 36.22 13.84
CA VAL A 743 5.49 36.76 15.20
C VAL A 743 5.70 35.65 16.23
N ALA A 744 6.74 35.77 17.05
CA ALA A 744 6.92 34.91 18.22
C ALA A 744 5.89 35.30 19.30
N ILE A 745 5.04 34.35 19.67
CA ILE A 745 4.02 34.54 20.71
C ILE A 745 4.70 34.36 22.06
N THR A 746 5.03 35.45 22.76
CA THR A 746 5.78 35.39 24.03
C THR A 746 4.91 35.68 25.27
N SER A 747 3.63 36.02 25.09
CA SER A 747 2.69 36.36 26.17
C SER A 747 1.28 35.88 25.84
N GLY A 748 0.44 35.69 26.86
CA GLY A 748 -0.94 35.21 26.69
C GLY A 748 -1.09 33.69 26.55
N VAL A 749 0.03 32.96 26.52
CA VAL A 749 0.05 31.49 26.53
C VAL A 749 -0.07 31.00 27.97
N THR A 750 -0.98 30.07 28.22
CA THR A 750 -1.18 29.41 29.51
C THR A 750 -0.67 27.97 29.42
N ALA A 751 0.17 27.55 30.36
CA ALA A 751 0.65 26.18 30.45
C ALA A 751 -0.20 25.37 31.43
N GLY A 752 -0.54 24.13 31.09
CA GLY A 752 -1.35 23.24 31.93
C GLY A 752 -1.18 21.76 31.60
N SER A 753 -2.12 20.95 32.07
CA SER A 753 -2.10 19.49 31.93
C SER A 753 -3.44 18.95 31.44
N ILE A 754 -3.39 17.98 30.52
CA ILE A 754 -4.55 17.20 30.12
C ILE A 754 -4.85 16.14 31.18
N THR A 755 -6.06 16.17 31.75
CA THR A 755 -6.46 15.27 32.85
C THR A 755 -7.40 14.15 32.41
N SER A 756 -8.09 14.34 31.29
CA SER A 756 -8.93 13.34 30.64
C SER A 756 -8.94 13.56 29.12
N VAL A 757 -9.16 12.47 28.38
CA VAL A 757 -9.31 12.46 26.91
C VAL A 757 -10.43 11.48 26.57
N ASN A 758 -11.27 11.81 25.59
CA ASN A 758 -12.28 10.88 25.08
C ASN A 758 -11.64 9.70 24.32
N SER A 759 -12.43 8.69 23.95
CA SER A 759 -11.91 7.50 23.25
C SER A 759 -11.40 7.76 21.83
N LYS A 760 -11.73 8.93 21.25
CA LYS A 760 -11.35 9.32 19.89
C LYS A 760 -10.13 10.25 19.84
N GLY A 761 -9.68 10.77 20.99
CA GLY A 761 -8.60 11.75 21.05
C GLY A 761 -9.00 13.19 20.70
N THR A 762 -10.29 13.47 20.43
CA THR A 762 -10.76 14.77 19.92
C THR A 762 -11.22 15.74 21.01
N THR A 763 -11.64 15.24 22.18
CA THR A 763 -12.09 16.08 23.30
C THR A 763 -11.19 15.87 24.52
N ILE A 764 -10.80 16.96 25.16
CA ILE A 764 -9.91 16.98 26.32
C ILE A 764 -10.51 17.73 27.51
N GLU A 765 -10.08 17.36 28.72
CA GLU A 765 -10.40 18.10 29.95
C GLU A 765 -9.12 18.50 30.69
N SER A 766 -9.07 19.72 31.22
CA SER A 766 -8.02 20.16 32.16
C SER A 766 -8.63 20.62 33.47
N SER A 767 -8.07 20.15 34.59
CA SER A 767 -8.35 20.70 35.92
C SER A 767 -7.31 21.73 36.38
N THR A 768 -6.26 21.94 35.58
CA THR A 768 -5.14 22.85 35.91
C THR A 768 -5.33 24.25 35.32
N ILE A 769 -6.03 24.35 34.18
CA ILE A 769 -6.32 25.61 33.48
C ILE A 769 -7.77 25.58 32.97
N ASN A 770 -8.37 26.76 32.77
CA ASN A 770 -9.64 26.86 32.06
C ASN A 770 -9.37 26.82 30.56
N LEU A 771 -9.89 25.80 29.87
CA LEU A 771 -9.80 25.70 28.43
C LEU A 771 -10.85 26.60 27.77
N PRO A 772 -10.50 27.33 26.70
CA PRO A 772 -11.48 28.04 25.86
C PRO A 772 -12.48 27.08 25.22
N TYR A 773 -12.01 25.93 24.76
CA TYR A 773 -12.82 24.84 24.20
C TYR A 773 -12.33 23.49 24.71
N GLU A 774 -13.27 22.57 24.94
CA GLU A 774 -12.97 21.17 25.29
C GLU A 774 -12.76 20.31 24.05
N ASP A 775 -13.39 20.66 22.92
CA ASP A 775 -13.21 20.02 21.63
C ASP A 775 -11.99 20.62 20.91
N LEU A 776 -11.09 19.76 20.43
CA LEU A 776 -9.87 20.20 19.75
C LEU A 776 -10.16 20.83 18.39
N ASP A 777 -11.26 20.41 17.74
CA ASP A 777 -11.71 20.94 16.44
C ASP A 777 -12.21 22.40 16.52
N ASP A 778 -12.47 22.90 17.74
CA ASP A 778 -12.81 24.31 17.95
C ASP A 778 -11.56 25.22 18.06
N TYR A 779 -10.34 24.67 18.17
CA TYR A 779 -9.10 25.45 18.11
C TYR A 779 -8.64 25.65 16.67
N SER A 780 -8.16 26.83 16.34
CA SER A 780 -7.69 27.10 14.97
C SER A 780 -6.42 26.33 14.57
N THR A 781 -5.64 25.85 15.53
CA THR A 781 -4.43 25.07 15.27
C THR A 781 -4.13 24.16 16.46
N VAL A 782 -4.07 22.85 16.22
CA VAL A 782 -3.63 21.84 17.17
C VAL A 782 -2.26 21.36 16.74
N LEU A 783 -1.25 21.48 17.61
CA LEU A 783 0.11 21.04 17.33
C LEU A 783 0.51 19.94 18.29
N TYR A 784 0.80 18.75 17.75
CA TYR A 784 1.38 17.66 18.51
C TYR A 784 2.91 17.69 18.41
N VAL A 785 3.57 17.64 19.55
CA VAL A 785 5.03 17.83 19.62
C VAL A 785 5.70 16.86 20.58
N ASP A 786 7.00 16.64 20.36
CA ASP A 786 7.94 16.25 21.39
C ASP A 786 8.92 17.42 21.56
N SER A 787 8.63 18.28 22.54
CA SER A 787 9.42 19.48 22.79
C SER A 787 10.84 19.16 23.23
N LYS A 788 11.09 17.99 23.84
CA LYS A 788 12.43 17.56 24.21
C LYS A 788 13.24 17.20 22.97
N ALA A 789 12.72 16.32 22.13
CA ALA A 789 13.34 15.95 20.86
C ALA A 789 13.48 17.17 19.92
N GLY A 790 12.59 18.16 20.07
CA GLY A 790 12.48 19.28 19.14
C GLY A 790 11.91 18.81 17.81
N THR A 791 10.85 18.02 17.87
CA THR A 791 10.15 17.47 16.70
C THR A 791 8.65 17.64 16.85
N GLY A 792 7.94 17.61 15.73
CA GLY A 792 6.48 17.50 15.72
C GLY A 792 6.06 16.09 15.36
N LEU A 793 4.76 15.80 15.51
CA LEU A 793 4.16 14.49 15.28
C LEU A 793 3.00 14.64 14.31
N GLU A 794 3.11 13.99 13.15
CA GLU A 794 2.15 14.07 12.04
C GLU A 794 0.80 13.44 12.44
N ASP A 795 0.81 12.22 12.99
CA ASP A 795 -0.39 11.52 13.47
C ASP A 795 -0.57 11.61 14.99
N GLY A 796 -0.32 12.80 15.54
CA GLY A 796 -0.44 13.01 16.97
C GLY A 796 -1.89 12.86 17.46
N VAL A 797 -2.07 12.20 18.60
CA VAL A 797 -3.36 12.13 19.30
C VAL A 797 -3.22 12.73 20.69
N ALA A 798 -4.30 13.33 21.19
CA ALA A 798 -4.29 13.90 22.53
C ALA A 798 -4.05 12.81 23.58
N THR A 799 -3.04 13.00 24.43
CA THR A 799 -2.70 12.06 25.50
C THR A 799 -2.92 12.71 26.86
N LYS A 800 -3.42 11.90 27.79
CA LYS A 800 -3.54 12.30 29.19
C LYS A 800 -2.14 12.53 29.76
N ALA A 801 -1.97 13.65 30.47
CA ALA A 801 -0.73 13.99 31.15
C ALA A 801 -0.32 12.89 32.12
N ASN A 802 0.99 12.62 32.15
CA ASN A 802 1.58 11.81 33.19
C ASN A 802 1.28 12.42 34.57
N SER A 803 1.07 11.58 35.58
CA SER A 803 0.75 12.08 36.92
C SER A 803 1.34 11.23 38.03
N GLN A 804 1.58 11.88 39.18
CA GLN A 804 2.10 11.25 40.38
C GLN A 804 1.25 11.65 41.59
N LYS A 805 0.93 10.69 42.44
CA LYS A 805 0.13 10.92 43.64
C LYS A 805 1.01 10.96 44.89
N VAL A 806 0.88 12.02 45.68
CA VAL A 806 1.58 12.21 46.97
C VAL A 806 0.57 12.66 48.02
N ASN A 807 0.44 11.90 49.11
CA ASN A 807 -0.45 12.14 50.24
C ASN A 807 -1.90 12.52 49.85
N GLY A 808 -2.45 11.82 48.84
CA GLY A 808 -3.82 12.04 48.37
C GLY A 808 -3.97 13.05 47.24
N THR A 809 -3.01 13.97 47.06
CA THR A 809 -2.97 14.96 45.98
C THR A 809 -2.34 14.34 44.73
N THR A 810 -2.93 14.58 43.56
CA THR A 810 -2.38 14.13 42.26
C THR A 810 -1.78 15.32 41.54
N TYR A 811 -0.50 15.23 41.21
CA TYR A 811 0.22 16.22 40.42
C TYR A 811 0.34 15.72 38.99
N TYR A 812 -0.09 16.53 38.03
CA TYR A 812 -0.01 16.22 36.61
C TYR A 812 1.15 16.98 35.98
N ALA A 813 1.95 16.31 35.17
CA ALA A 813 2.98 16.95 34.36
C ALA A 813 2.35 17.93 33.38
N THR A 814 2.99 19.07 33.18
CA THR A 814 2.49 20.07 32.22
C THR A 814 2.80 19.60 30.81
N ASN A 815 1.78 19.23 30.04
CA ASN A 815 1.93 18.72 28.67
C ASN A 815 1.11 19.54 27.66
N LEU A 816 0.66 20.73 28.06
CA LEU A 816 -0.27 21.54 27.31
C LEU A 816 0.15 23.02 27.34
N LEU A 817 0.17 23.67 26.17
CA LEU A 817 0.26 25.13 26.04
C LEU A 817 -0.94 25.65 25.25
N VAL A 818 -1.65 26.64 25.79
CA VAL A 818 -2.87 27.20 25.18
C VAL A 818 -2.72 28.70 24.98
N TYR A 819 -2.93 29.15 23.74
CA TYR A 819 -2.98 30.57 23.37
C TYR A 819 -4.39 30.93 22.89
N GLY A 820 -5.23 31.43 23.81
CA GLY A 820 -6.64 31.72 23.51
C GLY A 820 -7.36 30.51 22.89
N GLY A 821 -8.34 30.76 22.03
CA GLY A 821 -8.96 29.73 21.19
C GLY A 821 -8.18 29.45 19.90
N GLU A 822 -6.96 29.98 19.75
CA GLU A 822 -6.26 29.97 18.46
C GLU A 822 -5.26 28.83 18.33
N VAL A 823 -4.49 28.54 19.38
CA VAL A 823 -3.47 27.48 19.34
C VAL A 823 -3.50 26.66 20.61
N ILE A 824 -3.45 25.35 20.43
CA ILE A 824 -3.19 24.39 21.47
C ILE A 824 -2.00 23.52 21.05
N VAL A 825 -0.95 23.50 21.88
CA VAL A 825 0.21 22.63 21.70
C VAL A 825 0.14 21.53 22.73
N ILE A 826 0.12 20.29 22.25
CA ILE A 826 0.05 19.08 23.07
C ILE A 826 1.37 18.35 22.94
N ASP A 827 2.10 18.27 24.05
CA ASP A 827 3.30 17.46 24.13
C ASP A 827 2.93 16.03 24.55
N VAL A 828 3.49 15.04 23.85
CA VAL A 828 3.20 13.62 24.15
C VAL A 828 3.74 13.18 25.51
N ASN A 829 4.73 13.89 26.05
CA ASN A 829 5.36 13.61 27.32
C ASN A 829 5.07 14.71 28.35
N GLU A 830 5.80 15.82 28.24
CA GLU A 830 5.83 16.97 29.15
C GLU A 830 6.56 18.10 28.43
N ILE A 831 6.08 19.34 28.59
CA ILE A 831 6.70 20.51 27.96
C ILE A 831 8.11 20.72 28.55
N ALA A 832 9.12 20.64 27.70
CA ALA A 832 10.51 20.91 28.03
C ALA A 832 10.86 22.40 27.82
N GLY A 833 11.78 22.91 28.66
CA GLY A 833 12.31 24.27 28.56
C GLY A 833 11.51 25.35 29.32
N LYS A 834 12.07 26.55 29.37
CA LYS A 834 11.64 27.64 30.27
C LYS A 834 10.69 28.69 29.65
N ARG A 835 9.65 28.27 28.93
CA ARG A 835 8.71 29.21 28.28
C ARG A 835 7.42 29.35 29.11
N TYR A 836 6.64 30.41 28.88
CA TYR A 836 5.24 30.53 29.38
C TYR A 836 4.95 30.10 30.84
N GLY A 837 5.40 30.88 31.82
CA GLY A 837 4.93 30.70 33.21
C GLY A 837 5.57 29.57 34.02
N ALA A 838 6.70 29.01 33.56
CA ALA A 838 7.50 28.07 34.35
C ALA A 838 7.98 28.68 35.69
N TYR A 839 8.02 27.88 36.75
CA TYR A 839 8.47 28.28 38.09
C TYR A 839 9.99 28.22 38.19
N THR A 840 10.60 29.26 38.78
CA THR A 840 12.05 29.31 38.95
C THR A 840 12.52 28.29 39.99
N LEU A 841 13.59 27.56 39.67
CA LEU A 841 14.34 26.69 40.57
C LEU A 841 15.57 27.44 41.10
N PRO A 842 15.83 27.40 42.42
CA PRO A 842 16.81 28.29 43.04
C PRO A 842 18.24 27.74 42.92
N SER A 843 19.21 28.65 42.75
CA SER A 843 20.57 28.42 43.23
C SER A 843 20.57 28.40 44.77
N ILE A 844 21.30 27.48 45.39
CA ILE A 844 21.26 27.32 46.85
C ILE A 844 22.56 27.83 47.48
N SER A 845 22.46 28.91 48.27
CA SER A 845 23.61 29.52 48.93
C SER A 845 24.25 28.59 49.97
N GLY A 846 25.58 28.47 49.94
CA GLY A 846 26.35 27.61 50.85
C GLY A 846 26.53 26.17 50.38
N LEU A 847 25.97 25.84 49.22
CA LEU A 847 26.21 24.62 48.46
C LEU A 847 26.92 24.99 47.16
N SER A 848 27.69 24.06 46.61
CA SER A 848 28.34 24.23 45.31
C SER A 848 27.78 23.23 44.32
N ASP A 849 27.76 23.63 43.05
CA ASP A 849 27.32 22.77 41.95
C ASP A 849 25.88 22.24 42.15
N VAL A 850 24.95 23.17 42.33
CA VAL A 850 23.53 22.81 42.44
C VAL A 850 22.99 22.56 41.03
N GLN A 851 22.53 21.35 40.78
CA GLN A 851 21.92 20.92 39.53
C GLN A 851 20.50 20.42 39.76
N TRP A 852 19.60 20.83 38.87
CA TRP A 852 18.23 20.34 38.79
C TRP A 852 18.04 19.64 37.45
N LEU A 853 17.55 18.40 37.48
CA LEU A 853 17.28 17.58 36.31
C LEU A 853 15.84 17.11 36.34
N ASN A 854 15.05 17.42 35.33
CA ASN A 854 13.73 16.82 35.17
C ASN A 854 13.91 15.36 34.74
N THR A 855 13.41 14.42 35.55
CA THR A 855 13.66 12.99 35.35
C THR A 855 12.85 12.41 34.19
N ARG A 856 11.79 13.09 33.75
CA ARG A 856 10.93 12.63 32.65
C ARG A 856 11.40 13.14 31.30
N THR A 857 11.86 14.39 31.21
CA THR A 857 12.41 14.98 29.98
C THR A 857 13.93 14.81 29.87
N ASN A 858 14.60 14.34 30.93
CA ASN A 858 16.06 14.29 31.07
C ASN A 858 16.71 15.64 30.70
N ASP A 859 16.07 16.74 31.10
CA ASP A 859 16.49 18.10 30.82
C ASP A 859 17.09 18.76 32.07
N THR A 860 18.29 19.32 31.91
CA THR A 860 18.95 20.09 32.95
C THR A 860 18.30 21.47 32.93
N ASP A 861 17.22 21.62 33.69
CA ASP A 861 16.05 22.50 33.48
C ASP A 861 16.28 24.03 33.40
N GLU A 862 17.48 24.52 33.05
CA GLU A 862 17.84 25.95 32.88
C GLU A 862 17.43 26.87 34.05
N GLY A 863 17.20 26.28 35.23
CA GLY A 863 16.71 26.98 36.42
C GLY A 863 15.19 27.23 36.45
N ALA A 864 14.37 26.50 35.69
CA ALA A 864 12.91 26.58 35.77
C ALA A 864 12.22 25.24 35.46
N ALA A 865 11.06 25.00 36.07
CA ALA A 865 10.24 23.80 35.83
C ALA A 865 8.75 24.13 35.95
N TYR A 866 7.90 23.35 35.28
CA TYR A 866 6.45 23.50 35.39
C TYR A 866 5.88 22.75 36.61
N GLU A 867 4.61 23.01 36.90
CA GLU A 867 3.88 22.25 37.92
C GLU A 867 3.84 20.76 37.53
N GLY A 868 4.01 19.90 38.53
CA GLY A 868 4.01 18.44 38.40
C GLY A 868 5.29 17.84 37.83
N ALA A 869 6.27 18.67 37.45
CA ALA A 869 7.59 18.21 37.05
C ALA A 869 8.26 17.43 38.19
N ILE A 870 8.81 16.26 37.86
CA ILE A 870 9.56 15.41 38.80
C ILE A 870 11.03 15.74 38.64
N MET A 871 11.62 16.24 39.72
CA MET A 871 12.93 16.84 39.73
C MET A 871 13.91 16.00 40.55
N GLN A 872 15.09 15.85 39.98
CA GLN A 872 16.28 15.41 40.66
C GLN A 872 17.15 16.62 41.02
N LEU A 873 17.42 16.79 42.32
CA LEU A 873 18.32 17.79 42.87
C LEU A 873 19.65 17.12 43.27
N SER A 874 20.76 17.63 42.74
CA SER A 874 22.10 17.23 43.16
C SER A 874 22.97 18.44 43.52
N PHE A 875 23.85 18.27 44.50
CA PHE A 875 24.79 19.31 44.93
C PHE A 875 25.92 18.77 45.82
N TYR A 876 27.02 19.51 45.92
CA TYR A 876 28.09 19.25 46.87
C TYR A 876 27.96 20.15 48.11
N ALA A 877 28.19 19.56 49.29
CA ALA A 877 28.17 20.29 50.56
C ALA A 877 29.51 20.14 51.30
N ASP A 878 30.11 21.26 51.73
CA ASP A 878 31.35 21.26 52.53
C ASP A 878 31.14 20.81 53.98
N LYS A 879 29.90 20.79 54.46
CA LYS A 879 29.52 20.53 55.86
C LYS A 879 28.19 19.78 55.89
N ASP A 880 28.00 18.96 56.92
CA ASP A 880 26.69 18.39 57.23
C ASP A 880 25.68 19.51 57.42
N GLY A 881 24.40 19.23 57.23
CA GLY A 881 23.37 20.24 57.41
C GLY A 881 21.97 19.76 57.09
N THR A 882 21.08 20.73 56.96
CA THR A 882 19.68 20.52 56.62
C THR A 882 19.30 21.47 55.51
N LEU A 883 18.75 20.94 54.42
CA LEU A 883 18.21 21.71 53.31
C LEU A 883 16.68 21.73 53.41
N THR A 884 16.11 22.92 53.45
CA THR A 884 14.65 23.10 53.41
C THR A 884 14.26 23.70 52.08
N LEU A 885 13.38 23.02 51.35
CA LEU A 885 12.79 23.43 50.08
C LEU A 885 11.32 23.80 50.29
N THR A 886 10.84 24.87 49.66
CA THR A 886 9.40 25.23 49.65
C THR A 886 8.82 25.13 48.25
N ASN A 887 7.49 24.95 48.15
CA ASN A 887 6.75 24.73 46.89
C ASN A 887 7.19 23.44 46.16
N VAL A 888 7.62 22.47 46.96
CA VAL A 888 8.04 21.14 46.53
C VAL A 888 7.31 20.12 47.41
N ALA A 889 6.95 18.98 46.83
CA ALA A 889 6.49 17.77 47.52
C ALA A 889 7.52 16.66 47.31
N ASP A 890 7.58 15.68 48.22
CA ASP A 890 8.52 14.57 48.14
C ASP A 890 7.78 13.23 48.06
N ILE A 891 8.07 12.49 46.99
CA ILE A 891 7.47 11.18 46.71
C ILE A 891 7.92 10.15 47.74
N GLU A 892 9.19 10.17 48.14
CA GLU A 892 9.76 9.13 49.03
C GLU A 892 9.19 9.22 50.44
N THR A 893 9.15 10.43 50.99
CA THR A 893 8.60 10.67 52.33
C THR A 893 7.08 10.80 52.33
N ASN A 894 6.46 10.84 51.14
CA ASN A 894 5.04 11.07 50.94
C ASN A 894 4.56 12.38 51.62
N ASP A 895 5.38 13.44 51.52
CA ASP A 895 5.16 14.76 52.12
C ASP A 895 4.64 15.75 51.06
N ASN A 896 3.51 16.41 51.34
CA ASN A 896 2.92 17.44 50.48
C ASN A 896 2.62 18.74 51.24
N ASP A 897 3.24 18.99 52.39
CA ASP A 897 3.03 20.19 53.22
C ASP A 897 3.58 21.48 52.55
N GLY A 898 4.10 21.37 51.32
CA GLY A 898 4.70 22.46 50.55
C GLY A 898 6.06 22.89 51.08
N THR A 899 6.61 22.18 52.06
CA THR A 899 7.96 22.40 52.60
C THR A 899 8.63 21.06 52.90
N VAL A 900 9.62 20.68 52.09
CA VAL A 900 10.39 19.43 52.24
C VAL A 900 11.69 19.71 52.97
N THR A 901 12.04 18.87 53.94
CA THR A 901 13.31 18.97 54.70
C THR A 901 14.20 17.76 54.43
N LEU A 902 15.35 18.01 53.83
CA LEU A 902 16.32 17.02 53.40
C LEU A 902 17.57 17.04 54.28
N SER A 903 18.06 15.86 54.65
CA SER A 903 19.31 15.72 55.41
C SER A 903 20.51 15.79 54.48
N VAL A 904 21.45 16.69 54.76
CA VAL A 904 22.63 16.93 53.91
C VAL A 904 23.88 16.44 54.63
N LYS A 905 24.72 15.68 53.93
CA LYS A 905 26.02 15.23 54.42
C LYS A 905 27.15 16.07 53.82
N GLY A 906 28.11 16.42 54.65
CA GLY A 906 29.26 17.25 54.33
C GLY A 906 30.47 16.45 53.89
N GLY A 907 31.27 17.03 53.01
CA GLY A 907 32.42 16.36 52.40
C GLY A 907 32.02 15.43 51.24
N GLU A 908 30.75 15.42 50.84
CA GLU A 908 30.23 14.59 49.76
C GLU A 908 29.13 15.27 48.92
N TYR A 909 28.87 14.69 47.73
CA TYR A 909 27.73 15.00 46.88
C TYR A 909 26.45 14.36 47.41
N ASN A 910 25.38 15.15 47.43
CA ASN A 910 24.04 14.74 47.83
C ASN A 910 23.14 14.70 46.59
N LEU A 911 22.22 13.72 46.55
CA LEU A 911 21.30 13.47 45.44
C LEU A 911 19.90 13.17 45.99
N PHE A 912 18.89 13.80 45.43
CA PHE A 912 17.47 13.58 45.74
C PHE A 912 16.67 13.56 44.44
N ASP A 913 16.03 12.45 44.07
CA ASP A 913 15.39 12.23 42.75
C ASP A 913 13.85 12.20 42.78
N SER A 914 13.26 12.56 43.92
CA SER A 914 11.85 12.34 44.25
C SER A 914 11.03 13.62 44.45
N LEU A 915 11.51 14.77 43.96
CA LEU A 915 10.94 16.08 44.28
C LEU A 915 9.94 16.55 43.21
N ILE A 916 8.70 16.86 43.57
CA ILE A 916 7.67 17.39 42.66
C ILE A 916 7.48 18.89 42.87
N VAL A 917 7.51 19.67 41.79
CA VAL A 917 7.14 21.10 41.83
C VAL A 917 5.62 21.25 41.97
N THR A 918 5.16 21.91 43.03
CA THR A 918 3.73 21.88 43.40
C THR A 918 2.85 22.94 42.74
N GLY A 919 3.40 23.88 41.97
CA GLY A 919 2.65 24.97 41.35
C GLY A 919 2.27 26.13 42.29
N ALA A 920 2.61 26.06 43.57
CA ALA A 920 2.28 27.13 44.54
C ALA A 920 3.13 28.42 44.39
N GLY A 921 4.14 28.41 43.51
CA GLY A 921 5.06 29.51 43.25
C GLY A 921 6.50 29.02 43.01
N ASN A 922 7.43 29.95 42.80
CA ASN A 922 8.85 29.62 42.62
C ASN A 922 9.38 28.78 43.78
N VAL A 923 10.21 27.78 43.47
CA VAL A 923 10.87 26.97 44.50
C VAL A 923 11.87 27.84 45.24
N THR A 924 11.87 27.77 46.56
CA THR A 924 12.88 28.44 47.38
C THR A 924 13.62 27.43 48.24
N ALA A 925 14.89 27.71 48.53
CA ALA A 925 15.77 26.77 49.20
C ALA A 925 16.62 27.48 50.27
N THR A 926 16.69 26.90 51.46
CA THR A 926 17.54 27.37 52.56
C THR A 926 18.38 26.21 53.10
N PHE A 927 19.71 26.33 52.98
CA PHE A 927 20.65 25.37 53.56
C PHE A 927 21.21 25.89 54.90
N THR A 928 21.13 25.05 55.94
CA THR A 928 21.69 25.33 57.27
C THR A 928 22.79 24.32 57.60
N ALA A 929 24.04 24.77 57.63
CA ALA A 929 25.18 23.92 57.95
C ALA A 929 25.32 23.64 59.46
N ASN A 930 25.60 22.39 59.82
CA ASN A 930 25.82 21.89 61.17
C ASN A 930 27.24 21.27 61.28
N GLY A 931 28.00 21.61 62.33
CA GLY A 931 29.28 20.94 62.65
C GLY A 931 30.51 21.35 61.81
N SER A 932 31.53 20.49 61.82
CA SER A 932 32.84 20.65 61.14
C SER A 932 32.94 19.74 59.91
N THR A 933 33.66 20.17 58.86
CA THR A 933 33.89 19.40 57.63
C THR A 933 34.40 17.98 57.91
N PRO A 934 33.61 16.94 57.58
CA PRO A 934 34.03 15.54 57.71
C PRO A 934 35.21 15.21 56.77
N ALA A 935 35.96 14.15 57.08
CA ALA A 935 36.96 13.63 56.14
C ALA A 935 36.25 12.93 54.97
N PRO A 936 36.77 13.01 53.73
CA PRO A 936 36.19 12.29 52.59
C PRO A 936 36.13 10.79 52.87
N ASP A 937 34.99 10.15 52.61
CA ASP A 937 34.84 8.70 52.70
C ASP A 937 35.15 8.05 51.34
N PRO A 938 36.30 7.37 51.17
CA PRO A 938 36.66 6.77 49.89
C PRO A 938 35.74 5.60 49.49
N SER A 939 34.93 5.06 50.41
CA SER A 939 33.91 4.05 50.07
C SER A 939 32.64 4.63 49.43
N ALA A 940 32.47 5.95 49.50
CA ALA A 940 31.37 6.70 48.90
C ALA A 940 31.73 7.31 47.53
N ALA A 941 32.94 7.03 47.03
CA ALA A 941 33.39 7.45 45.70
C ALA A 941 32.43 6.92 44.63
N THR A 942 32.11 7.73 43.64
CA THR A 942 31.47 7.29 42.40
C THR A 942 32.31 7.75 41.23
N VAL A 943 32.27 6.96 40.16
CA VAL A 943 32.85 7.30 38.87
C VAL A 943 31.77 7.07 37.84
N GLU A 944 31.66 7.98 36.88
CA GLU A 944 30.74 7.88 35.76
C GLU A 944 31.47 8.29 34.48
N ILE A 945 31.41 7.45 33.47
CA ILE A 945 31.94 7.74 32.13
C ILE A 945 30.89 8.61 31.41
N LYS A 946 31.17 9.92 31.29
CA LYS A 946 30.25 10.89 30.64
C LYS A 946 30.31 10.86 29.13
N SER A 947 31.48 10.58 28.58
CA SER A 947 31.63 10.30 27.15
C SER A 947 32.90 9.51 26.90
N ALA A 948 32.75 8.36 26.26
CA ALA A 948 33.77 7.77 25.41
C ALA A 948 33.16 7.64 24.01
N ALA A 949 34.00 7.50 22.98
CA ALA A 949 33.47 7.18 21.65
C ALA A 949 32.79 5.80 21.71
N PRO A 950 31.50 5.66 21.31
CA PRO A 950 30.80 4.37 21.37
C PRO A 950 31.35 3.35 20.38
N SER A 951 32.15 3.81 19.41
CA SER A 951 32.85 2.97 18.46
C SER A 951 34.18 3.58 17.99
N LEU A 952 35.12 2.71 17.61
CA LEU A 952 36.35 3.02 16.89
C LEU A 952 36.33 2.32 15.54
N THR A 953 37.24 2.69 14.64
CA THR A 953 37.40 1.98 13.35
C THR A 953 38.80 1.37 13.30
N PHE A 954 38.86 0.06 13.00
CA PHE A 954 40.11 -0.70 12.92
C PHE A 954 41.12 -0.05 11.94
N GLY A 955 42.42 -0.08 12.25
CA GLY A 955 43.50 0.25 11.29
C GLY A 955 43.81 1.74 11.06
N GLY A 956 43.12 2.67 11.73
CA GLY A 956 43.46 4.10 11.77
C GLY A 956 44.10 4.52 13.11
N THR A 957 44.83 5.64 13.15
CA THR A 957 45.23 6.24 14.45
C THR A 957 44.03 6.95 15.07
N THR A 958 43.10 6.17 15.61
CA THR A 958 41.95 6.70 16.34
C THR A 958 42.27 6.70 17.83
N ALA A 959 42.26 7.89 18.42
CA ALA A 959 42.33 8.07 19.85
C ALA A 959 40.98 8.62 20.29
N PHE A 960 40.42 8.04 21.33
CA PHE A 960 39.20 8.55 21.93
C PHE A 960 39.48 9.08 23.31
N ASP A 961 38.86 10.22 23.59
CA ASP A 961 38.94 10.85 24.87
C ASP A 961 37.94 10.15 25.79
N VAL A 962 38.43 9.73 26.96
CA VAL A 962 37.63 9.14 28.03
C VAL A 962 37.38 10.22 29.05
N ASN A 963 36.17 10.74 29.01
CA ASN A 963 35.71 11.82 29.85
C ASN A 963 34.96 11.23 31.03
N VAL A 964 35.56 11.29 32.22
CA VAL A 964 34.95 10.79 33.46
C VAL A 964 34.64 11.91 34.43
N VAL A 965 33.48 11.79 35.07
CA VAL A 965 33.11 12.58 36.23
C VAL A 965 33.25 11.67 37.45
N TYR A 966 33.81 12.21 38.52
CA TYR A 966 33.96 11.47 39.77
C TYR A 966 33.48 12.34 40.93
N LYS A 967 32.69 11.73 41.80
CA LYS A 967 32.17 12.33 43.03
C LYS A 967 32.76 11.59 44.21
N ASN A 968 33.01 12.32 45.30
CA ASN A 968 33.55 11.78 46.56
C ASN A 968 34.88 11.01 46.41
N ALA A 969 35.72 11.38 45.44
CA ALA A 969 36.93 10.63 45.04
C ALA A 969 38.25 11.38 45.32
N ILE A 970 38.20 12.45 46.13
CA ILE A 970 39.37 13.27 46.46
C ILE A 970 40.45 12.41 47.14
N GLY A 971 41.66 12.41 46.58
CA GLY A 971 42.81 11.64 47.09
C GLY A 971 43.11 10.34 46.34
N GLU A 972 42.28 9.94 45.37
CA GLU A 972 42.48 8.75 44.54
C GLU A 972 43.13 9.08 43.18
N THR A 973 43.61 8.05 42.47
CA THR A 973 44.10 8.16 41.07
C THR A 973 43.31 7.20 40.18
N PRO A 974 42.57 7.69 39.18
CA PRO A 974 41.82 6.83 38.26
C PRO A 974 42.72 5.90 37.46
N LYS A 975 42.20 4.71 37.12
CA LYS A 975 42.88 3.73 36.26
C LYS A 975 41.95 3.26 35.15
N MET A 976 42.47 3.12 33.94
CA MET A 976 41.76 2.55 32.80
C MET A 976 42.20 1.11 32.54
N GLU A 977 41.23 0.24 32.26
CA GLU A 977 41.44 -1.14 31.85
C GLU A 977 40.52 -1.45 30.66
N VAL A 978 40.98 -2.29 29.72
CA VAL A 978 40.20 -2.67 28.53
C VAL A 978 40.20 -4.18 28.42
N TYR A 979 39.02 -4.76 28.19
CA TYR A 979 38.82 -6.20 28.04
C TYR A 979 38.04 -6.49 26.76
N THR A 980 38.22 -7.69 26.19
CA THR A 980 37.23 -8.21 25.23
C THR A 980 35.89 -8.35 25.94
N LYS A 981 34.77 -8.17 25.23
CA LYS A 981 33.44 -8.33 25.83
C LYS A 981 33.24 -9.72 26.46
N ALA A 982 33.84 -10.75 25.88
CA ALA A 982 33.82 -12.11 26.42
C ALA A 982 34.59 -12.26 27.75
N ASP A 983 35.70 -11.53 27.94
CA ASP A 983 36.53 -11.60 29.14
C ASP A 983 36.16 -10.58 30.23
N ALA A 984 35.26 -9.63 29.93
CA ALA A 984 34.93 -8.49 30.79
C ALA A 984 34.46 -8.88 32.21
N THR A 985 33.76 -10.01 32.34
CA THR A 985 33.30 -10.54 33.64
C THR A 985 34.40 -11.20 34.47
N THR A 986 35.38 -11.85 33.82
CA THR A 986 36.47 -12.56 34.52
C THR A 986 37.73 -11.71 34.69
N ARG A 987 37.83 -10.60 33.94
CA ARG A 987 38.97 -9.66 33.92
C ARG A 987 40.30 -10.37 33.69
N SER A 988 40.26 -11.40 32.85
CA SER A 988 41.36 -12.37 32.68
C SER A 988 42.63 -11.75 32.11
N THR A 989 42.51 -10.83 31.14
CA THR A 989 43.65 -10.14 30.50
C THR A 989 43.30 -8.68 30.18
N ASN A 990 43.97 -7.73 30.83
CA ASN A 990 43.85 -6.30 30.50
C ASN A 990 44.65 -5.98 29.23
N LEU A 991 43.98 -5.40 28.23
CA LEU A 991 44.52 -5.07 26.91
C LEU A 991 45.12 -3.66 26.84
N VAL A 992 45.17 -2.92 27.94
CA VAL A 992 45.89 -1.64 27.99
C VAL A 992 47.40 -1.89 28.04
N ASP A 993 48.04 -1.85 26.88
CA ASP A 993 49.47 -2.09 26.67
C ASP A 993 50.01 -1.33 25.44
N SER A 994 51.30 -1.50 25.12
CA SER A 994 51.94 -0.79 23.99
C SER A 994 51.58 -1.33 22.59
N THR A 995 50.81 -2.41 22.51
CA THR A 995 50.48 -3.14 21.27
C THR A 995 48.99 -3.07 20.90
N ASN A 996 48.08 -3.12 21.89
CA ASN A 996 46.64 -3.23 21.71
C ASN A 996 45.90 -1.92 21.98
N VAL A 997 45.95 -1.39 23.20
CA VAL A 997 45.41 -0.07 23.53
C VAL A 997 46.38 0.66 24.44
N THR A 998 46.90 1.81 24.02
CA THR A 998 47.88 2.56 24.82
C THR A 998 47.24 3.75 25.52
N GLU A 999 47.47 3.87 26.83
CA GLU A 999 47.14 5.07 27.61
C GLU A 999 48.12 6.19 27.27
N THR A 1000 47.68 7.11 26.41
CA THR A 1000 48.50 8.22 25.90
C THR A 1000 48.41 9.48 26.75
N THR A 1001 47.30 9.65 27.48
CA THR A 1001 47.14 10.69 28.51
C THR A 1001 46.52 10.04 29.74
N PRO A 1002 47.30 9.73 30.78
CA PRO A 1002 46.77 9.14 31.99
C PRO A 1002 46.04 10.15 32.86
N PHE A 1003 45.08 9.67 33.65
CA PHE A 1003 44.39 10.51 34.61
C PHE A 1003 45.33 11.02 35.71
N GLY A 1004 45.14 12.30 36.10
CA GLY A 1004 45.87 12.92 37.20
C GLY A 1004 45.37 12.51 38.57
N PHE A 1005 46.15 12.80 39.61
CA PHE A 1005 45.74 12.65 41.01
C PHE A 1005 44.56 13.57 41.34
N ILE A 1006 43.49 13.04 41.94
CA ILE A 1006 42.25 13.78 42.20
C ILE A 1006 42.46 14.71 43.40
N THR A 1007 42.42 16.02 43.15
CA THR A 1007 42.59 17.07 44.18
C THR A 1007 41.29 17.81 44.52
N SER A 1008 40.25 17.62 43.72
CA SER A 1008 38.87 18.09 43.94
C SER A 1008 37.90 17.15 43.24
N ASN A 1009 36.69 16.98 43.78
CA ASN A 1009 35.62 16.33 43.01
C ASN A 1009 35.36 17.16 41.75
N ASN A 1010 35.12 16.49 40.62
CA ASN A 1010 35.13 17.15 39.33
C ASN A 1010 33.83 16.86 38.58
N GLU A 1011 33.05 17.92 38.35
CA GLU A 1011 31.84 17.96 37.51
C GLU A 1011 32.16 18.10 36.03
N THR A 1012 33.32 18.70 35.72
CA THR A 1012 33.81 18.78 34.35
C THR A 1012 34.55 17.49 34.05
N ALA A 1013 34.25 16.80 32.96
CA ALA A 1013 34.89 15.52 32.73
C ALA A 1013 36.41 15.63 32.72
N ALA A 1014 37.07 14.90 33.63
CA ALA A 1014 38.49 14.70 33.54
C ALA A 1014 38.75 13.87 32.29
N GLN A 1015 39.75 14.26 31.52
CA GLN A 1015 40.03 13.63 30.23
C GLN A 1015 41.24 12.71 30.36
N GLY A 1016 40.99 11.41 30.23
CA GLY A 1016 41.99 10.41 29.89
C GLY A 1016 41.98 10.19 28.38
N LYS A 1017 43.06 9.64 27.82
CA LYS A 1017 43.12 9.35 26.38
C LYS A 1017 43.69 7.98 26.09
N LEU A 1018 42.88 7.16 25.45
CA LEU A 1018 43.28 5.86 24.93
C LEU A 1018 43.48 5.96 23.42
N THR A 1019 44.60 5.43 22.94
CA THR A 1019 44.90 5.34 21.52
C THR A 1019 44.95 3.88 21.11
N GLN A 1020 44.25 3.53 20.03
CA GLN A 1020 44.30 2.19 19.46
C GLN A 1020 45.74 1.84 19.03
N GLY A 1021 46.20 0.66 19.43
CA GLY A 1021 47.44 0.06 18.98
C GLY A 1021 47.26 -0.74 17.68
N ALA A 1022 48.36 -0.98 16.97
CA ALA A 1022 48.34 -1.52 15.60
C ALA A 1022 47.76 -2.94 15.45
N THR A 1023 47.52 -3.66 16.55
CA THR A 1023 47.08 -5.07 16.53
C THR A 1023 45.70 -5.32 17.13
N LEU A 1024 44.96 -4.29 17.56
CA LEU A 1024 43.63 -4.46 18.18
C LEU A 1024 42.55 -4.74 17.11
N ALA A 1025 42.14 -6.01 16.97
CA ALA A 1025 41.17 -6.50 15.98
C ALA A 1025 39.75 -5.85 16.05
N ALA A 1026 38.95 -6.01 15.00
CA ALA A 1026 37.53 -5.64 15.02
C ALA A 1026 36.73 -6.53 15.97
N GLY A 1027 35.78 -5.95 16.72
CA GLY A 1027 34.97 -6.65 17.71
C GLY A 1027 34.48 -5.76 18.85
N ASP A 1028 33.81 -6.37 19.84
CA ASP A 1028 33.24 -5.66 20.99
C ASP A 1028 34.15 -5.73 22.22
N TYR A 1029 34.33 -4.59 22.87
CA TYR A 1029 35.21 -4.40 24.01
C TYR A 1029 34.48 -3.66 25.14
N VAL A 1030 35.02 -3.80 26.35
CA VAL A 1030 34.54 -3.10 27.53
C VAL A 1030 35.69 -2.29 28.12
N LEU A 1031 35.51 -0.96 28.16
CA LEU A 1031 36.33 -0.05 28.93
C LEU A 1031 35.86 -0.07 30.38
N VAL A 1032 36.79 -0.20 31.31
CA VAL A 1032 36.53 -0.10 32.75
C VAL A 1032 37.39 1.02 33.33
N VAL A 1033 36.76 2.00 33.97
CA VAL A 1033 37.47 3.05 34.72
C VAL A 1033 37.26 2.82 36.22
N LYS A 1034 38.35 2.74 36.99
CA LYS A 1034 38.32 2.52 38.44
C LYS A 1034 38.87 3.71 39.20
N VAL A 1035 38.18 4.10 40.27
CA VAL A 1035 38.60 5.15 41.22
C VAL A 1035 38.29 4.68 42.64
N GLY A 1036 39.32 4.40 43.45
CA GLY A 1036 39.13 3.77 44.76
C GLY A 1036 38.43 2.41 44.65
N SER A 1037 37.27 2.26 45.32
CA SER A 1037 36.40 1.07 45.21
C SER A 1037 35.29 1.18 44.17
N ALA A 1038 35.10 2.35 43.56
CA ALA A 1038 34.11 2.56 42.52
C ALA A 1038 34.66 2.26 41.13
N GLU A 1039 33.80 1.73 40.28
CA GLU A 1039 34.09 1.44 38.89
C GLU A 1039 32.87 1.71 38.04
N ASP A 1040 33.12 2.11 36.81
CA ASP A 1040 32.10 2.23 35.77
C ASP A 1040 32.63 1.61 34.49
N THR A 1041 31.71 1.12 33.66
CA THR A 1041 32.03 0.36 32.46
C THR A 1041 31.29 0.91 31.27
N GLN A 1042 31.98 1.07 30.15
CA GLN A 1042 31.39 1.46 28.89
C GLN A 1042 31.79 0.47 27.81
N GLU A 1043 30.80 -0.09 27.11
CA GLU A 1043 31.05 -0.88 25.92
C GLU A 1043 31.45 0.03 24.76
N PHE A 1044 32.38 -0.43 23.94
CA PHE A 1044 32.67 0.17 22.65
C PHE A 1044 33.01 -0.92 21.64
N SER A 1045 32.67 -0.67 20.38
CA SER A 1045 32.96 -1.60 19.29
C SER A 1045 34.07 -1.04 18.42
N VAL A 1046 35.01 -1.89 18.02
CA VAL A 1046 35.96 -1.57 16.93
C VAL A 1046 35.32 -2.07 15.64
N ALA A 1047 34.75 -1.16 14.87
CA ALA A 1047 34.11 -1.42 13.59
C ALA A 1047 35.13 -1.76 12.50
N LYS A 1048 34.67 -2.59 11.55
CA LYS A 1048 35.35 -2.92 10.30
C LYS A 1048 35.55 -1.65 9.45
N GLN A 1049 36.61 -1.58 8.63
CA GLN A 1049 36.72 -0.48 7.66
C GLN A 1049 35.76 -0.69 6.48
N LYS A 1050 35.13 0.41 6.01
CA LYS A 1050 34.36 0.43 4.77
C LYS A 1050 35.24 0.66 3.56
N ILE A 1051 35.15 -0.24 2.59
CA ILE A 1051 35.81 -0.15 1.30
C ILE A 1051 34.85 0.52 0.31
N THR A 1052 35.27 1.64 -0.26
CA THR A 1052 34.47 2.47 -1.18
C THR A 1052 35.00 2.48 -2.61
N ALA A 1053 36.26 2.07 -2.81
CA ALA A 1053 36.90 1.98 -4.11
C ALA A 1053 37.86 0.79 -4.19
N VAL A 1054 37.91 0.18 -5.38
CA VAL A 1054 38.74 -1.00 -5.67
C VAL A 1054 39.53 -0.75 -6.95
N THR A 1055 40.83 -1.00 -6.90
CA THR A 1055 41.68 -0.99 -8.11
C THR A 1055 42.23 -2.39 -8.33
N ILE A 1056 41.85 -3.02 -9.43
CA ILE A 1056 42.41 -4.30 -9.86
C ILE A 1056 43.48 -4.01 -10.91
N ALA A 1057 44.70 -4.47 -10.64
CA ALA A 1057 45.85 -4.26 -11.51
C ALA A 1057 46.36 -5.58 -12.10
N SER A 1058 46.92 -5.50 -13.30
CA SER A 1058 47.57 -6.61 -14.02
C SER A 1058 46.61 -7.65 -14.63
N PHE A 1059 45.42 -7.22 -15.08
CA PHE A 1059 44.58 -8.09 -15.92
C PHE A 1059 45.30 -8.35 -17.24
N THR A 1060 45.76 -9.58 -17.46
CA THR A 1060 46.54 -9.93 -18.65
C THR A 1060 45.75 -10.94 -19.48
N GLU A 1061 45.52 -10.66 -20.76
CA GLU A 1061 44.97 -11.65 -21.69
C GLU A 1061 45.98 -12.80 -21.88
N ALA A 1062 45.61 -14.00 -21.46
CA ALA A 1062 46.33 -15.22 -21.72
C ALA A 1062 46.16 -15.57 -23.20
N ALA A 1063 47.26 -15.67 -23.92
CA ALA A 1063 47.26 -16.12 -25.29
C ALA A 1063 46.96 -17.64 -25.36
N ASP A 1064 45.74 -17.95 -25.82
CA ASP A 1064 45.34 -19.13 -26.62
C ASP A 1064 45.20 -20.50 -25.92
N SER A 1065 43.98 -21.07 -25.98
CA SER A 1065 43.74 -22.41 -26.56
C SER A 1065 42.23 -22.70 -26.71
N ASP A 1066 41.80 -22.96 -27.95
CA ASP A 1066 40.64 -23.74 -28.39
C ASP A 1066 39.62 -24.21 -27.32
N SER A 1067 38.44 -23.56 -27.30
CA SER A 1067 37.24 -23.82 -26.47
C SER A 1067 37.28 -23.25 -25.03
N LEU A 1068 36.71 -22.05 -24.86
CA LEU A 1068 36.56 -21.37 -23.57
C LEU A 1068 35.27 -21.83 -22.88
N ALA A 1069 35.33 -22.92 -22.11
CA ALA A 1069 34.30 -23.21 -21.10
C ALA A 1069 34.62 -22.52 -19.75
N THR A 1070 35.90 -22.29 -19.45
CA THR A 1070 36.39 -21.49 -18.32
C THR A 1070 37.77 -20.93 -18.66
N TYR A 1071 38.00 -19.63 -18.41
CA TYR A 1071 39.26 -18.91 -18.65
C TYR A 1071 39.97 -18.65 -17.32
N ASP A 1072 41.29 -18.88 -17.25
CA ASP A 1072 42.15 -18.49 -16.12
C ASP A 1072 42.83 -17.16 -16.44
N PRO A 1073 42.47 -16.04 -15.78
CA PRO A 1073 43.01 -14.71 -16.08
C PRO A 1073 44.47 -14.48 -15.66
N GLY A 1074 45.17 -15.50 -15.14
CA GLY A 1074 46.51 -15.35 -14.61
C GLY A 1074 46.51 -14.62 -13.27
N THR A 1075 47.70 -14.24 -12.78
CA THR A 1075 47.86 -13.66 -11.43
C THR A 1075 47.26 -12.26 -11.34
N LEU A 1076 46.08 -12.15 -10.75
CA LEU A 1076 45.39 -10.88 -10.48
C LEU A 1076 45.79 -10.35 -9.09
N THR A 1077 46.11 -9.07 -9.03
CA THR A 1077 46.35 -8.38 -7.75
C THR A 1077 45.33 -7.27 -7.59
N ALA A 1078 44.50 -7.36 -6.55
CA ALA A 1078 43.60 -6.29 -6.17
C ALA A 1078 44.24 -5.41 -5.09
N THR A 1079 44.08 -4.10 -5.21
CA THR A 1079 44.45 -3.12 -4.19
C THR A 1079 43.19 -2.37 -3.77
N LEU A 1080 42.96 -2.30 -2.46
CA LEU A 1080 41.82 -1.57 -1.90
C LEU A 1080 42.30 -0.25 -1.31
N THR A 1081 41.54 0.80 -1.56
CA THR A 1081 41.79 2.12 -0.96
C THR A 1081 40.60 2.50 -0.09
N PRO A 1082 40.67 2.27 1.23
CA PRO A 1082 39.63 2.71 2.15
C PRO A 1082 39.67 4.23 2.32
N THR A 1083 38.51 4.84 2.58
CA THR A 1083 38.32 6.29 2.71
C THR A 1083 39.13 6.92 3.86
N VAL A 1084 39.70 6.12 4.76
CA VAL A 1084 40.58 6.56 5.86
C VAL A 1084 41.78 5.60 6.05
N ALA A 1085 42.66 5.57 5.05
CA ALA A 1085 44.04 5.06 5.00
C ALA A 1085 44.41 3.79 5.81
N GLY A 1086 44.42 2.65 5.12
CA GLY A 1086 45.13 1.41 5.45
C GLY A 1086 45.20 0.54 4.19
N THR A 1087 46.25 -0.27 4.01
CA THR A 1087 46.33 -1.21 2.87
C THR A 1087 45.69 -2.53 3.29
N ALA A 1088 44.41 -2.74 3.00
CA ALA A 1088 43.87 -4.09 2.98
C ALA A 1088 44.51 -4.84 1.81
N THR A 1089 44.98 -6.06 2.05
CA THR A 1089 45.58 -6.91 1.00
C THR A 1089 44.52 -7.95 0.63
N PRO A 1090 43.55 -7.63 -0.24
CA PRO A 1090 42.58 -8.62 -0.68
C PRO A 1090 43.30 -9.73 -1.45
N VAL A 1091 42.72 -10.93 -1.42
CA VAL A 1091 43.11 -12.02 -2.31
C VAL A 1091 42.00 -12.14 -3.33
N VAL A 1092 42.31 -12.00 -4.61
CA VAL A 1092 41.33 -12.31 -5.67
C VAL A 1092 41.21 -13.84 -5.69
N ASP A 1093 40.00 -14.37 -5.56
CA ASP A 1093 39.78 -15.79 -5.74
C ASP A 1093 39.91 -16.11 -7.24
N GLU A 1094 41.11 -16.57 -7.62
CA GLU A 1094 41.44 -16.95 -8.99
C GLU A 1094 40.49 -18.04 -9.53
N ALA A 1095 39.88 -18.87 -8.66
CA ALA A 1095 38.95 -19.93 -9.05
C ALA A 1095 37.52 -19.44 -9.31
N ALA A 1096 37.14 -18.26 -8.83
CA ALA A 1096 35.81 -17.66 -8.98
C ALA A 1096 35.71 -16.65 -10.13
N CYS A 1097 36.81 -16.38 -10.84
CA CYS A 1097 36.79 -15.51 -12.02
C CYS A 1097 36.26 -16.30 -13.22
N VAL A 1098 35.07 -15.94 -13.71
CA VAL A 1098 34.41 -16.65 -14.81
C VAL A 1098 34.23 -15.70 -16.00
N ILE A 1099 34.78 -16.07 -17.14
CA ILE A 1099 34.42 -15.49 -18.43
C ILE A 1099 33.29 -16.37 -19.00
N ALA A 1100 32.10 -15.80 -19.13
CA ALA A 1100 30.95 -16.50 -19.69
C ALA A 1100 30.67 -15.97 -21.09
N ASN A 1101 30.56 -16.87 -22.07
CA ASN A 1101 29.94 -16.51 -23.33
C ASN A 1101 28.42 -16.46 -23.12
N VAL A 1102 27.85 -15.26 -23.13
CA VAL A 1102 26.43 -15.05 -22.85
C VAL A 1102 25.53 -15.66 -23.94
N ASP A 1103 26.08 -15.85 -25.16
CA ASP A 1103 25.31 -16.26 -26.34
C ASP A 1103 25.59 -17.71 -26.79
N GLY A 1104 26.52 -18.42 -26.15
CA GLY A 1104 26.85 -19.83 -26.48
C GLY A 1104 27.58 -20.08 -27.81
N ASP A 1105 27.88 -19.02 -28.57
CA ASP A 1105 28.54 -19.06 -29.88
C ASP A 1105 30.08 -19.28 -29.81
N THR A 1106 30.74 -19.39 -30.96
CA THR A 1106 32.21 -19.46 -31.03
C THR A 1106 32.80 -18.05 -30.93
N ILE A 1107 33.56 -17.76 -29.87
CA ILE A 1107 34.19 -16.44 -29.64
C ILE A 1107 35.31 -16.18 -30.67
N ALA A 1108 35.27 -15.05 -31.36
CA ALA A 1108 36.29 -14.60 -32.32
C ALA A 1108 36.96 -13.28 -31.89
N THR A 1109 38.16 -13.01 -32.41
CA THR A 1109 38.84 -11.70 -32.27
C THR A 1109 37.91 -10.57 -32.75
N GLY A 1110 37.66 -9.61 -31.86
CA GLY A 1110 36.76 -8.47 -32.06
C GLY A 1110 35.41 -8.59 -31.35
N ASP A 1111 35.06 -9.75 -30.78
CA ASP A 1111 33.81 -9.94 -30.04
C ASP A 1111 33.86 -9.30 -28.65
N THR A 1112 32.72 -8.79 -28.19
CA THR A 1112 32.59 -8.26 -26.83
C THR A 1112 32.05 -9.35 -25.92
N ILE A 1113 32.78 -9.66 -24.85
CA ILE A 1113 32.40 -10.68 -23.86
C ILE A 1113 32.18 -10.07 -22.49
N VAL A 1114 31.37 -10.72 -21.65
CA VAL A 1114 31.12 -10.32 -20.27
C VAL A 1114 32.00 -11.14 -19.32
N VAL A 1115 32.73 -10.44 -18.46
CA VAL A 1115 33.60 -11.02 -17.44
C VAL A 1115 33.00 -10.75 -16.06
N LYS A 1116 32.79 -11.83 -15.29
CA LYS A 1116 32.39 -11.75 -13.88
C LYS A 1116 33.62 -12.00 -13.00
N ILE A 1117 33.98 -11.02 -12.18
CA ILE A 1117 35.11 -11.07 -11.24
C ILE A 1117 34.55 -11.00 -9.82
N THR A 1118 34.84 -12.01 -9.00
CA THR A 1118 34.49 -12.01 -7.57
C THR A 1118 35.73 -11.69 -6.75
N VAL A 1119 35.62 -10.76 -5.81
CA VAL A 1119 36.70 -10.34 -4.90
C VAL A 1119 36.28 -10.66 -3.47
N GLU A 1120 36.92 -11.68 -2.89
CA GLU A 1120 36.75 -12.07 -1.49
C GLU A 1120 37.69 -11.26 -0.57
N LEU A 1121 37.22 -10.90 0.62
CA LEU A 1121 38.03 -10.22 1.64
C LEU A 1121 38.54 -11.22 2.68
N THR A 1122 39.80 -11.67 2.55
CA THR A 1122 40.41 -12.64 3.48
C THR A 1122 41.44 -12.03 4.45
N ASP A 1123 41.34 -10.75 4.81
CA ASP A 1123 42.25 -10.19 5.81
C ASP A 1123 41.88 -10.60 7.25
N ALA A 1124 42.87 -10.58 8.15
CA ALA A 1124 42.71 -10.98 9.56
C ALA A 1124 41.75 -10.07 10.37
N ASN A 1125 41.23 -8.99 9.75
CA ASN A 1125 40.46 -7.92 10.38
C ASN A 1125 39.03 -7.81 9.82
N ASN A 1126 38.68 -8.65 8.83
CA ASN A 1126 37.33 -8.87 8.29
C ASN A 1126 36.64 -7.57 7.81
N ASN A 1127 37.33 -6.72 7.05
CA ASN A 1127 36.79 -5.46 6.51
C ASN A 1127 35.49 -5.65 5.67
N GLU A 1128 34.70 -4.59 5.43
CA GLU A 1128 33.42 -4.68 4.70
C GLU A 1128 33.33 -3.71 3.51
N PHE A 1129 32.60 -4.09 2.45
CA PHE A 1129 32.33 -3.20 1.31
C PHE A 1129 31.17 -2.24 1.61
N ALA A 1130 31.21 -1.03 1.02
CA ALA A 1130 30.05 -0.15 1.03
C ALA A 1130 28.87 -0.77 0.29
N SER A 1131 27.65 -0.56 0.77
CA SER A 1131 26.42 -1.13 0.18
C SER A 1131 26.14 -0.64 -1.25
N THR A 1132 26.78 0.44 -1.68
CA THR A 1132 26.62 1.09 -2.98
C THR A 1132 27.99 1.50 -3.54
N ILE A 1133 28.84 0.53 -3.86
CA ILE A 1133 30.03 0.80 -4.67
C ILE A 1133 29.56 1.04 -6.11
N GLN A 1134 29.71 2.27 -6.60
CA GLN A 1134 29.40 2.60 -7.99
C GLN A 1134 30.48 2.07 -8.94
N ALA A 1135 30.10 1.74 -10.17
CA ALA A 1135 31.01 1.27 -11.22
C ALA A 1135 32.20 2.22 -11.42
N ASP A 1136 31.98 3.54 -11.36
CA ASP A 1136 33.01 4.57 -11.49
C ASP A 1136 34.10 4.52 -10.41
N ASN A 1137 33.82 3.86 -9.28
CA ASN A 1137 34.76 3.66 -8.17
C ASN A 1137 35.51 2.32 -8.24
N VAL A 1138 35.31 1.55 -9.31
CA VAL A 1138 36.07 0.34 -9.63
C VAL A 1138 36.97 0.64 -10.82
N THR A 1139 38.28 0.54 -10.62
CA THR A 1139 39.26 0.76 -11.70
C THR A 1139 39.92 -0.56 -12.08
N LEU A 1140 39.74 -0.99 -13.32
CA LEU A 1140 40.47 -2.09 -13.92
C LEU A 1140 41.66 -1.52 -14.71
N THR A 1141 42.88 -1.95 -14.40
CA THR A 1141 44.10 -1.48 -15.07
C THR A 1141 44.87 -2.68 -15.64
N GLY A 1142 45.04 -2.74 -16.97
CA GLY A 1142 45.88 -3.77 -17.59
C GLY A 1142 45.48 -4.27 -18.98
N ALA A 1143 44.23 -4.13 -19.43
CA ALA A 1143 43.77 -4.60 -20.74
C ALA A 1143 43.22 -3.49 -21.63
N THR A 1144 43.34 -3.66 -22.96
CA THR A 1144 42.78 -2.76 -23.96
C THR A 1144 41.26 -2.90 -24.01
N ALA A 1145 40.56 -1.86 -23.54
CA ALA A 1145 39.11 -1.69 -23.54
C ALA A 1145 38.33 -2.69 -22.67
N THR A 1146 38.31 -2.40 -21.36
CA THR A 1146 37.40 -3.05 -20.41
C THR A 1146 36.56 -1.98 -19.72
N GLU A 1147 35.24 -1.97 -19.93
CA GLU A 1147 34.30 -1.07 -19.27
C GLU A 1147 33.59 -1.82 -18.14
N VAL A 1148 33.60 -1.26 -16.93
CA VAL A 1148 32.84 -1.83 -15.80
C VAL A 1148 31.37 -1.51 -16.02
N THR A 1149 30.56 -2.53 -16.27
CA THR A 1149 29.13 -2.38 -16.58
C THR A 1149 28.22 -2.63 -15.38
N GLY A 1150 28.75 -3.25 -14.32
CA GLY A 1150 27.98 -3.50 -13.10
C GLY A 1150 28.86 -3.85 -11.91
N VAL A 1151 28.41 -3.46 -10.72
CA VAL A 1151 29.05 -3.79 -9.44
C VAL A 1151 27.96 -4.15 -8.44
N ALA A 1152 28.11 -5.28 -7.77
CA ALA A 1152 27.17 -5.77 -6.75
C ALA A 1152 27.93 -6.37 -5.57
N ILE A 1153 27.27 -6.40 -4.40
CA ILE A 1153 27.75 -7.16 -3.25
C ILE A 1153 26.86 -8.40 -3.14
N GLU A 1154 27.43 -9.59 -3.39
CA GLU A 1154 26.71 -10.87 -3.32
C GLU A 1154 27.33 -11.70 -2.20
N ASN A 1155 26.54 -12.11 -1.21
CA ASN A 1155 27.00 -12.93 -0.05
C ASN A 1155 28.19 -12.36 0.75
N GLY A 1156 28.43 -11.04 0.68
CA GLY A 1156 29.54 -10.37 1.37
C GLY A 1156 30.77 -10.15 0.50
N ASP A 1157 30.78 -10.68 -0.73
CA ASP A 1157 31.85 -10.52 -1.69
C ASP A 1157 31.51 -9.44 -2.72
N LEU A 1158 32.54 -8.77 -3.25
CA LEU A 1158 32.38 -7.80 -4.32
C LEU A 1158 32.38 -8.51 -5.67
N VAL A 1159 31.27 -8.40 -6.37
CA VAL A 1159 31.08 -8.93 -7.71
C VAL A 1159 31.13 -7.79 -8.73
N ILE A 1160 32.08 -7.87 -9.66
CA ILE A 1160 32.29 -6.89 -10.72
C ILE A 1160 31.94 -7.55 -12.05
N THR A 1161 31.04 -6.92 -12.79
CA THR A 1161 30.72 -7.28 -14.17
C THR A 1161 31.34 -6.25 -15.09
N ALA A 1162 32.13 -6.70 -16.05
CA ALA A 1162 32.77 -5.84 -17.03
C ALA A 1162 32.67 -6.42 -18.44
N THR A 1163 32.63 -5.56 -19.45
CA THR A 1163 32.71 -5.97 -20.85
C THR A 1163 34.12 -5.77 -21.36
N THR A 1164 34.65 -6.74 -22.09
CA THR A 1164 35.96 -6.64 -22.75
C THR A 1164 35.84 -7.09 -24.19
N THR A 1165 36.60 -6.48 -25.09
CA THR A 1165 36.70 -6.93 -26.49
C THR A 1165 37.86 -7.91 -26.63
N VAL A 1166 37.60 -9.07 -27.21
CA VAL A 1166 38.61 -10.10 -27.46
C VAL A 1166 39.62 -9.59 -28.50
N ALA A 1167 40.90 -9.54 -28.13
CA ALA A 1167 41.96 -8.97 -28.97
C ALA A 1167 42.39 -9.82 -30.19
#